data_AF-A0A9E4HL14-F1
#
_entry.id   AF-A0A9E4HL14-F1
#
_cell.length_a   1.000
_cell.length_b   1.000
_cell.length_c   1.000
_cell.angle_alpha   90.00
_cell.angle_beta   90.00
_cell.angle_gamma   90.00
#
_symmetry.space_group_name_H-M   'P 1'
#
loop_
_entity.id
_entity.type
_entity.pdbx_description
1 polymer ?
#
loop_
_entity_poly.entity_id
_entity_poly.type
_entity_poly.pdbx_seq_one_letter_code
_entity_poly.pdbx_strand_id
1 'polypeptide(L)'
;MNVATGAMVVAVLLASLIAPSTALAQAEEPVDREALVGFFVATGGDTWGRSDNWGSDLPLDRWHGVGTDSAGRVVSLALPSNGLVGPIPASIGSLTRLEHLDLADNDVYGEIPAEIGDLANLIHLDLHNNRLDRPIPPEVGSLAALEVLDLKHNHLSGAIPAEVGNLASLRILDLRGNGLSRQVPDSLGGLSSLTRLVLSGNRLSGGMPPELGSLGSLVWLDMSRNSLSGDIPPEMGDLANLTWLDLSSNYLSGQVPPELGRLSHLRTLSLWLNGLTGEIPPELGDLAALEDLSLSLNDLSGTIPPELGRLTALRLLRLGHNQLSGSIPAEFGKLGGLRYLWLEDNELSGAIPAELGDLHGLKGLWLEGNRLSGSIPDEIGRLRWLRRMYLHDNRLSGDIPASIGELSRLEELRLDGNELTGELPAALGELSNLERMNLADNWLFGEIPSQIANLGRLQILRLNDNELKGPIPAGIGRLTRLTELDLHDNALTGPIPAGIGKLGELRRLRLHNNRLSGGIPPGIGRLAELSVLDLSDNRLSGAIPESLGDLSNLTQLILRENQLVGEIPASLARLGRLEWLDLSLNQLHGPIPPGVGDLASLEALYLSFNFLDGEIPEEFGNLANLKILKLRWNELSGEIPAQLGDLSSLRQLNLWHNRLTGPIPPELGRLVNLTRLDLDGNELSGEIPEELGNLSLLTELWLTGNDLSGGIPAELGRLTGLRRLYLDGNRLTGAIPAGLANLAGLRRLWLQDNELSGEIPTRLGGLTGLEQIFLGGTNALDGCLPAAWESLDTLVGDLDTLGLEFCAVS
;
A
#
# COMPACT_ATOMS: atom_id res chain seq x y z
N MET A 1 -88.10 67.18 9.42
CA MET A 1 -88.38 66.18 10.47
C MET A 1 -87.09 65.39 10.66
N ASN A 2 -86.13 65.91 11.45
CA ASN A 2 -85.84 65.61 12.87
C ASN A 2 -84.87 64.40 12.99
N VAL A 3 -83.65 64.43 13.55
CA VAL A 3 -82.91 65.36 14.44
C VAL A 3 -81.37 65.11 14.33
N ALA A 4 -80.57 66.20 14.51
CA ALA A 4 -79.19 66.35 15.05
C ALA A 4 -77.87 65.90 14.36
N THR A 5 -76.86 66.77 14.60
CA THR A 5 -75.36 66.66 14.54
C THR A 5 -74.75 66.45 13.15
N GLY A 6 -73.95 67.35 12.54
CA GLY A 6 -72.78 68.12 12.99
C GLY A 6 -71.51 67.35 12.57
N ALA A 7 -70.51 67.85 11.83
CA ALA A 7 -70.12 69.16 11.29
C ALA A 7 -69.09 68.89 10.15
N MET A 8 -69.21 69.53 8.96
CA MET A 8 -68.39 70.66 8.45
C MET A 8 -66.85 70.47 8.46
N VAL A 9 -66.05 70.83 7.45
CA VAL A 9 -66.22 71.48 6.13
C VAL A 9 -64.91 71.31 5.35
N VAL A 10 -65.01 71.24 4.02
CA VAL A 10 -63.92 71.27 3.03
C VAL A 10 -63.94 72.62 2.29
N ALA A 11 -62.77 73.21 2.03
CA ALA A 11 -62.48 74.15 0.92
C ALA A 11 -60.94 74.22 0.75
N VAL A 12 -60.31 73.63 -0.28
CA VAL A 12 -60.10 74.09 -1.67
C VAL A 12 -59.50 75.52 -1.72
N LEU A 13 -58.17 75.67 -1.73
CA LEU A 13 -57.22 75.72 -2.86
C LEU A 13 -57.27 77.01 -3.72
N LEU A 14 -56.14 77.75 -3.73
CA LEU A 14 -55.54 78.37 -4.93
C LEU A 14 -54.06 78.74 -4.68
N ALA A 15 -53.25 78.50 -5.72
CA ALA A 15 -51.78 78.50 -5.85
C ALA A 15 -51.11 79.90 -5.67
N SER A 16 -49.80 80.10 -5.48
CA SER A 16 -48.66 79.60 -6.29
C SER A 16 -47.28 80.13 -5.78
N LEU A 17 -46.21 79.39 -6.12
CA LEU A 17 -44.81 79.78 -6.45
C LEU A 17 -43.79 80.16 -5.33
N ILE A 18 -42.85 79.23 -5.05
CA ILE A 18 -41.41 79.23 -5.42
C ILE A 18 -40.72 78.05 -4.71
N ALA A 19 -39.91 77.27 -5.46
CA ALA A 19 -39.06 76.19 -4.95
C ALA A 19 -37.77 76.74 -4.28
N PRO A 20 -37.16 75.96 -3.36
CA PRO A 20 -35.98 75.17 -3.70
C PRO A 20 -36.17 73.70 -3.26
N SER A 21 -35.94 72.68 -4.10
CA SER A 21 -34.63 72.12 -4.50
C SER A 21 -33.75 71.65 -3.33
N THR A 22 -33.43 70.35 -3.35
CA THR A 22 -32.24 69.66 -2.78
C THR A 22 -32.06 69.57 -1.26
N ALA A 23 -32.98 68.90 -0.54
CA ALA A 23 -32.70 68.54 0.88
C ALA A 23 -33.25 67.18 1.36
N LEU A 24 -33.76 66.32 0.46
CA LEU A 24 -34.39 65.05 0.88
C LEU A 24 -33.68 63.77 0.40
N ALA A 25 -32.52 63.88 -0.26
CA ALA A 25 -31.74 62.72 -0.74
C ALA A 25 -30.49 62.40 0.10
N GLN A 26 -30.22 63.13 1.19
CA GLN A 26 -28.97 63.01 1.97
C GLN A 26 -29.08 62.22 3.28
N ALA A 27 -30.25 61.67 3.62
CA ALA A 27 -30.47 61.08 4.94
C ALA A 27 -29.94 59.64 5.13
N GLU A 28 -29.54 58.94 4.06
CA GLU A 28 -29.15 57.51 4.12
C GLU A 28 -27.66 57.22 3.81
N GLU A 29 -26.92 58.14 3.18
CA GLU A 29 -25.45 58.02 3.03
C GLU A 29 -24.70 57.90 4.38
N PRO A 30 -25.12 58.57 5.48
CA PRO A 30 -24.43 58.44 6.77
C PRO A 30 -24.43 57.01 7.31
N VAL A 31 -25.49 56.25 7.04
CA VAL A 31 -25.67 54.87 7.52
C VAL A 31 -24.72 53.91 6.80
N ASP A 32 -24.63 54.02 5.47
CA ASP A 32 -23.72 53.18 4.68
C ASP A 32 -22.25 53.46 5.05
N ARG A 33 -21.89 54.74 5.24
CA ARG A 33 -20.55 55.13 5.68
C ARG A 33 -20.21 54.56 7.06
N GLU A 34 -21.12 54.68 8.03
CA GLU A 34 -20.92 54.13 9.37
C GLU A 34 -20.74 52.61 9.34
N ALA A 35 -21.57 51.90 8.55
CA ALA A 35 -21.47 50.46 8.37
C ALA A 35 -20.12 50.03 7.75
N LEU A 36 -19.65 50.75 6.72
CA LEU A 36 -18.34 50.49 6.10
C LEU A 36 -17.18 50.82 7.05
N VAL A 37 -17.23 51.92 7.82
CA VAL A 37 -16.19 52.20 8.82
C VAL A 37 -16.15 51.10 9.90
N GLY A 38 -17.31 50.64 10.36
CA GLY A 38 -17.41 49.50 11.28
C GLY A 38 -16.80 48.23 10.68
N PHE A 39 -17.10 47.95 9.41
CA PHE A 39 -16.50 46.85 8.64
C PHE A 39 -14.97 46.95 8.57
N PHE A 40 -14.45 48.12 8.20
CA PHE A 40 -13.01 48.38 8.12
C PHE A 40 -12.30 48.10 9.44
N VAL A 41 -12.84 48.60 10.55
CA VAL A 41 -12.26 48.37 11.88
C VAL A 41 -12.34 46.90 12.28
N ALA A 42 -13.50 46.26 12.07
CA ALA A 42 -13.73 44.87 12.49
C ALA A 42 -12.83 43.86 11.76
N THR A 43 -12.45 44.17 10.52
CA THR A 43 -11.68 43.26 9.64
C THR A 43 -10.24 43.71 9.43
N GLY A 44 -9.70 44.53 10.35
CA GLY A 44 -8.28 44.85 10.39
C GLY A 44 -7.82 45.82 9.28
N GLY A 45 -8.65 46.80 8.94
CA GLY A 45 -8.48 47.76 7.84
C GLY A 45 -7.08 48.37 7.66
N ASP A 46 -6.39 48.65 8.76
CA ASP A 46 -5.02 49.19 8.76
C ASP A 46 -3.97 48.21 8.21
N THR A 47 -4.32 46.93 8.09
CA THR A 47 -3.44 45.84 7.62
C THR A 47 -3.82 45.31 6.23
N TRP A 48 -4.87 45.86 5.62
CA TRP A 48 -5.29 45.45 4.28
C TRP A 48 -4.23 45.77 3.23
N GLY A 49 -4.18 44.97 2.17
CA GLY A 49 -3.30 45.21 1.01
C GLY A 49 -3.64 46.51 0.27
N ARG A 50 -4.93 46.85 0.19
CA ARG A 50 -5.47 48.10 -0.38
C ARG A 50 -6.61 48.63 0.47
N SER A 51 -6.46 49.86 0.93
CA SER A 51 -7.43 50.58 1.78
C SER A 51 -7.65 52.01 1.30
N ASP A 52 -7.50 52.28 0.00
CA ASP A 52 -7.58 53.63 -0.55
C ASP A 52 -8.90 54.33 -0.15
N ASN A 53 -8.76 55.52 0.44
CA ASN A 53 -9.83 56.41 0.91
C ASN A 53 -10.74 55.88 2.03
N TRP A 54 -10.50 54.66 2.55
CA TRP A 54 -11.25 54.14 3.70
C TRP A 54 -11.06 55.03 4.93
N GLY A 55 -12.17 55.35 5.62
CA GLY A 55 -12.17 56.24 6.77
C GLY A 55 -12.01 57.73 6.46
N SER A 56 -11.96 58.13 5.17
CA SER A 56 -11.92 59.54 4.76
C SER A 56 -13.32 60.16 4.60
N ASP A 57 -13.40 61.48 4.46
CA ASP A 57 -14.65 62.20 4.15
C ASP A 57 -15.01 62.20 2.66
N LEU A 58 -14.24 61.50 1.81
CA LEU A 58 -14.54 61.40 0.38
C LEU A 58 -15.83 60.59 0.14
N PRO A 59 -16.54 60.82 -0.99
CA PRO A 59 -17.68 60.00 -1.39
C PRO A 59 -17.34 58.51 -1.41
N LEU A 60 -18.29 57.65 -1.02
CA LEU A 60 -18.06 56.21 -0.83
C LEU A 60 -17.64 55.50 -2.13
N ASP A 61 -18.05 56.00 -3.30
CA ASP A 61 -17.63 55.49 -4.61
C ASP A 61 -16.13 55.70 -4.92
N ARG A 62 -15.42 56.46 -4.08
CA ARG A 62 -13.96 56.62 -4.14
C ARG A 62 -13.23 55.61 -3.27
N TRP A 63 -13.92 54.89 -2.39
CA TRP A 63 -13.30 53.92 -1.50
C TRP A 63 -12.96 52.66 -2.28
N HIS A 64 -11.77 52.11 -2.05
CA HIS A 64 -11.34 50.89 -2.72
C HIS A 64 -12.38 49.77 -2.50
N GLY A 65 -12.85 49.15 -3.59
CA GLY A 65 -13.79 48.03 -3.53
C GLY A 65 -15.26 48.42 -3.33
N VAL A 66 -15.59 49.71 -3.16
CA VAL A 66 -16.98 50.16 -2.93
C VAL A 66 -17.59 50.73 -4.21
N GLY A 67 -18.74 50.20 -4.61
CA GLY A 67 -19.58 50.73 -5.67
C GLY A 67 -20.89 51.29 -5.13
N THR A 68 -21.37 52.41 -5.67
CA THR A 68 -22.63 53.05 -5.27
C THR A 68 -23.59 53.27 -6.43
N ASP A 69 -24.88 53.41 -6.13
CA ASP A 69 -25.89 53.84 -7.09
C ASP A 69 -25.87 55.38 -7.30
N SER A 70 -26.74 55.88 -8.19
CA SER A 70 -26.84 57.32 -8.49
C SER A 70 -27.23 58.20 -7.30
N ALA A 71 -27.77 57.60 -6.23
CA ALA A 71 -28.10 58.29 -4.98
C ALA A 71 -26.95 58.21 -3.95
N GLY A 72 -25.84 57.55 -4.29
CA GLY A 72 -24.68 57.40 -3.41
C GLY A 72 -24.80 56.26 -2.40
N ARG A 73 -25.82 55.39 -2.53
CA ARG A 73 -26.00 54.21 -1.67
C ARG A 73 -25.12 53.06 -2.13
N VAL A 74 -24.56 52.29 -1.21
CA VAL A 74 -23.63 51.18 -1.52
C VAL A 74 -24.40 50.02 -2.16
N VAL A 75 -23.97 49.63 -3.37
CA VAL A 75 -24.53 48.50 -4.13
C VAL A 75 -23.51 47.36 -4.33
N SER A 76 -22.22 47.62 -4.17
CA SER A 76 -21.19 46.60 -4.29
C SER A 76 -20.08 46.81 -3.27
N LEU A 77 -19.65 45.74 -2.62
CA LEU A 77 -18.45 45.69 -1.78
C LEU A 77 -17.60 44.49 -2.23
N ALA A 78 -16.50 44.76 -2.93
CA ALA A 78 -15.60 43.75 -3.48
C ALA A 78 -14.17 43.97 -2.98
N LEU A 79 -13.74 43.09 -2.06
CA LEU A 79 -12.43 43.11 -1.42
C LEU A 79 -11.72 41.73 -1.46
N PRO A 80 -11.69 41.02 -2.61
CA PRO A 80 -11.04 39.72 -2.67
C PRO A 80 -9.52 39.84 -2.53
N SER A 81 -8.87 38.83 -1.94
CA SER A 81 -7.40 38.76 -1.83
C SER A 81 -6.76 40.01 -1.21
N ASN A 82 -7.42 40.63 -0.22
CA ASN A 82 -7.01 41.92 0.33
C ASN A 82 -6.43 41.84 1.75
N GLY A 83 -6.28 40.63 2.30
CA GLY A 83 -5.71 40.40 3.63
C GLY A 83 -6.63 40.82 4.77
N LEU A 84 -7.95 40.75 4.58
CA LEU A 84 -8.92 41.01 5.65
C LEU A 84 -8.75 39.97 6.76
N VAL A 85 -8.72 40.43 8.02
CA VAL A 85 -8.63 39.58 9.21
C VAL A 85 -9.63 40.07 10.25
N GLY A 86 -10.55 39.21 10.68
CA GLY A 86 -11.59 39.58 11.65
C GLY A 86 -12.95 39.00 11.29
N PRO A 87 -13.98 39.22 12.13
CA PRO A 87 -15.34 38.82 11.82
C PRO A 87 -16.04 39.79 10.85
N ILE A 88 -17.04 39.29 10.13
CA ILE A 88 -17.99 40.13 9.39
C ILE A 88 -18.93 40.76 10.45
N PRO A 89 -18.93 42.09 10.63
CA PRO A 89 -19.79 42.71 11.64
C PRO A 89 -21.25 42.73 11.22
N ALA A 90 -22.17 42.64 12.18
CA ALA A 90 -23.62 42.76 12.00
C ALA A 90 -24.04 44.05 11.26
N SER A 91 -23.24 45.13 11.35
CA SER A 91 -23.49 46.38 10.62
C SER A 91 -23.55 46.21 9.10
N ILE A 92 -23.03 45.10 8.55
CA ILE A 92 -23.16 44.80 7.12
C ILE A 92 -24.62 44.80 6.65
N GLY A 93 -25.57 44.39 7.49
CA GLY A 93 -27.01 44.39 7.19
C GLY A 93 -27.60 45.79 6.98
N SER A 94 -26.90 46.85 7.37
CA SER A 94 -27.33 48.24 7.15
C SER A 94 -27.16 48.70 5.70
N LEU A 95 -26.37 47.98 4.88
CA LEU A 95 -26.15 48.27 3.46
C LEU A 95 -27.33 47.79 2.61
N THR A 96 -28.54 48.27 2.88
CA THR A 96 -29.81 47.74 2.34
C THR A 96 -29.96 47.77 0.82
N ARG A 97 -29.05 48.45 0.11
CA ARG A 97 -28.99 48.52 -1.35
C ARG A 97 -27.92 47.60 -1.96
N LEU A 98 -27.19 46.83 -1.14
CA LEU A 98 -26.11 45.96 -1.57
C LEU A 98 -26.63 44.83 -2.48
N GLU A 99 -26.03 44.72 -3.66
CA GLU A 99 -26.28 43.69 -4.68
C GLU A 99 -25.13 42.68 -4.75
N HIS A 100 -23.90 43.11 -4.48
CA HIS A 100 -22.71 42.27 -4.54
C HIS A 100 -21.83 42.40 -3.29
N LEU A 101 -21.59 41.29 -2.61
CA LEU A 101 -20.62 41.17 -1.52
C LEU A 101 -19.60 40.09 -1.86
N ASP A 102 -18.36 40.49 -2.11
CA ASP A 102 -17.23 39.61 -2.42
C ASP A 102 -16.08 39.87 -1.44
N LEU A 103 -15.88 38.92 -0.53
CA LEU A 103 -14.80 38.91 0.46
C LEU A 103 -13.86 37.69 0.26
N ALA A 104 -13.81 37.12 -0.94
CA ALA A 104 -13.09 35.89 -1.23
C ALA A 104 -11.57 35.98 -0.95
N ASP A 105 -10.94 34.83 -0.68
CA ASP A 105 -9.49 34.71 -0.52
C ASP A 105 -8.92 35.65 0.56
N ASN A 106 -9.52 35.64 1.74
CA ASN A 106 -9.07 36.42 2.90
C ASN A 106 -8.94 35.53 4.15
N ASP A 107 -8.65 36.14 5.30
CA ASP A 107 -8.56 35.47 6.60
C ASP A 107 -9.73 35.87 7.51
N VAL A 108 -10.91 36.16 6.94
CA VAL A 108 -12.14 36.46 7.68
C VAL A 108 -12.58 35.22 8.47
N TYR A 109 -12.94 35.37 9.74
CA TYR A 109 -13.26 34.25 10.64
C TYR A 109 -14.54 34.51 11.46
N GLY A 110 -15.03 33.48 12.16
CA GLY A 110 -16.25 33.59 12.97
C GLY A 110 -17.51 33.24 12.18
N GLU A 111 -18.63 33.88 12.52
CA GLU A 111 -19.92 33.61 11.89
C GLU A 111 -20.23 34.53 10.71
N ILE A 112 -21.08 34.04 9.81
CA ILE A 112 -21.84 34.90 8.91
C ILE A 112 -22.95 35.52 9.78
N PRO A 113 -23.00 36.86 9.93
CA PRO A 113 -24.00 37.51 10.78
C PRO A 113 -25.41 37.28 10.25
N ALA A 114 -26.39 37.08 11.15
CA ALA A 114 -27.79 36.88 10.78
C ALA A 114 -28.37 38.07 10.00
N GLU A 115 -27.87 39.27 10.28
CA GLU A 115 -28.20 40.53 9.61
C GLU A 115 -27.86 40.53 8.11
N ILE A 116 -27.10 39.54 7.62
CA ILE A 116 -26.96 39.34 6.17
C ILE A 116 -28.34 39.16 5.50
N GLY A 117 -29.31 38.57 6.20
CA GLY A 117 -30.68 38.37 5.70
C GLY A 117 -31.47 39.67 5.47
N ASP A 118 -31.01 40.81 5.98
CA ASP A 118 -31.64 42.12 5.77
C ASP A 118 -31.32 42.71 4.37
N LEU A 119 -30.34 42.13 3.67
CA LEU A 119 -29.86 42.58 2.36
C LEU A 119 -30.77 42.08 1.23
N ALA A 120 -32.02 42.51 1.20
CA ALA A 120 -33.04 42.02 0.26
C ALA A 120 -32.70 42.17 -1.24
N ASN A 121 -31.72 43.02 -1.59
CA ASN A 121 -31.25 43.23 -2.96
C ASN A 121 -30.00 42.40 -3.32
N LEU A 122 -29.46 41.60 -2.40
CA LEU A 122 -28.21 40.87 -2.62
C LEU A 122 -28.38 39.79 -3.70
N ILE A 123 -27.58 39.88 -4.76
CA ILE A 123 -27.56 38.99 -5.92
C ILE A 123 -26.38 38.02 -5.81
N HIS A 124 -25.24 38.49 -5.32
CA HIS A 124 -24.01 37.70 -5.22
C HIS A 124 -23.41 37.80 -3.82
N LEU A 125 -23.30 36.66 -3.13
CA LEU A 125 -22.57 36.52 -1.89
C LEU A 125 -21.41 35.54 -2.09
N ASP A 126 -20.19 36.06 -2.10
CA ASP A 126 -18.96 35.28 -2.20
C ASP A 126 -18.09 35.48 -0.96
N LEU A 127 -17.96 34.42 -0.17
CA LEU A 127 -17.13 34.36 1.05
C LEU A 127 -16.11 33.23 0.98
N HIS A 128 -15.77 32.74 -0.22
CA HIS A 128 -14.94 31.55 -0.34
C HIS A 128 -13.49 31.75 0.12
N ASN A 129 -12.81 30.64 0.44
CA ASN A 129 -11.41 30.62 0.89
C ASN A 129 -11.18 31.60 2.05
N ASN A 130 -11.95 31.41 3.12
CA ASN A 130 -11.85 32.16 4.38
C ASN A 130 -11.78 31.16 5.56
N ARG A 131 -11.91 31.66 6.80
CA ARG A 131 -11.86 30.87 8.04
C ARG A 131 -13.18 30.91 8.82
N LEU A 132 -14.31 31.10 8.15
CA LEU A 132 -15.64 31.12 8.78
C LEU A 132 -15.92 29.76 9.41
N ASP A 133 -16.26 29.71 10.71
CA ASP A 133 -16.25 28.47 11.50
C ASP A 133 -17.59 28.13 12.20
N ARG A 134 -18.57 29.01 12.09
CA ARG A 134 -19.93 28.83 12.64
C ARG A 134 -20.92 28.31 11.61
N PRO A 135 -22.12 27.87 12.03
CA PRO A 135 -23.15 27.45 11.10
C PRO A 135 -23.59 28.55 10.15
N ILE A 136 -24.10 28.16 8.98
CA ILE A 136 -24.79 29.07 8.06
C ILE A 136 -26.08 29.55 8.76
N PRO A 137 -26.30 30.86 8.92
CA PRO A 137 -27.52 31.38 9.55
C PRO A 137 -28.75 31.12 8.66
N PRO A 138 -29.89 30.68 9.22
CA PRO A 138 -31.15 30.49 8.48
C PRO A 138 -31.62 31.74 7.72
N GLU A 139 -31.26 32.93 8.20
CA GLU A 139 -31.58 34.23 7.63
C GLU A 139 -31.03 34.44 6.21
N VAL A 140 -30.01 33.68 5.80
CA VAL A 140 -29.57 33.61 4.39
C VAL A 140 -30.73 33.25 3.47
N GLY A 141 -31.70 32.43 3.93
CA GLY A 141 -32.90 32.06 3.19
C GLY A 141 -33.87 33.21 2.90
N SER A 142 -33.68 34.40 3.49
CA SER A 142 -34.49 35.59 3.24
C SER A 142 -34.06 36.37 1.98
N LEU A 143 -32.91 36.03 1.39
CA LEU A 143 -32.30 36.74 0.28
C LEU A 143 -32.95 36.40 -1.08
N ALA A 144 -34.18 36.85 -1.29
CA ALA A 144 -34.99 36.47 -2.47
C ALA A 144 -34.35 36.80 -3.84
N ALA A 145 -33.43 37.77 -3.91
CA ALA A 145 -32.71 38.17 -5.12
C ALA A 145 -31.41 37.36 -5.37
N LEU A 146 -30.98 36.51 -4.43
CA LEU A 146 -29.67 35.87 -4.48
C LEU A 146 -29.59 34.86 -5.63
N GLU A 147 -28.62 35.07 -6.53
CA GLU A 147 -28.31 34.18 -7.65
C GLU A 147 -27.09 33.30 -7.36
N VAL A 148 -26.13 33.79 -6.57
CA VAL A 148 -24.88 33.06 -6.28
C VAL A 148 -24.59 33.12 -4.79
N LEU A 149 -24.47 31.94 -4.18
CA LEU A 149 -23.99 31.72 -2.83
C LEU A 149 -22.74 30.83 -2.87
N ASP A 150 -21.56 31.44 -2.73
CA ASP A 150 -20.28 30.73 -2.71
C ASP A 150 -19.63 30.84 -1.32
N LEU A 151 -19.64 29.72 -0.59
CA LEU A 151 -19.08 29.58 0.76
C LEU A 151 -17.98 28.52 0.80
N LYS A 152 -17.41 28.13 -0.35
CA LYS A 152 -16.45 27.02 -0.40
C LYS A 152 -15.20 27.28 0.42
N HIS A 153 -14.58 26.18 0.87
CA HIS A 153 -13.28 26.19 1.55
C HIS A 153 -13.25 27.16 2.74
N ASN A 154 -14.17 26.92 3.66
CA ASN A 154 -14.22 27.54 4.98
C ASN A 154 -14.18 26.43 6.06
N HIS A 155 -14.49 26.78 7.30
CA HIS A 155 -14.63 25.85 8.42
C HIS A 155 -16.08 25.74 8.90
N LEU A 156 -17.06 26.05 8.04
CA LEU A 156 -18.47 26.11 8.40
C LEU A 156 -18.93 24.75 8.95
N SER A 157 -19.79 24.77 9.98
CA SER A 157 -20.24 23.59 10.70
C SER A 157 -21.77 23.53 10.79
N GLY A 158 -22.34 22.52 11.45
CA GLY A 158 -23.80 22.40 11.58
C GLY A 158 -24.46 21.84 10.32
N ALA A 159 -25.76 22.10 10.15
CA ALA A 159 -26.52 21.64 8.99
C ALA A 159 -26.62 22.72 7.92
N ILE A 160 -26.93 22.33 6.68
CA ILE A 160 -27.44 23.27 5.69
C ILE A 160 -28.84 23.71 6.16
N PRO A 161 -29.12 25.00 6.38
CA PRO A 161 -30.44 25.46 6.79
C PRO A 161 -31.49 25.13 5.74
N ALA A 162 -32.67 24.67 6.17
CA ALA A 162 -33.76 24.34 5.24
C ALA A 162 -34.27 25.59 4.51
N GLU A 163 -34.11 26.75 5.12
CA GLU A 163 -34.47 28.08 4.61
C GLU A 163 -33.68 28.45 3.35
N VAL A 164 -32.49 27.86 3.12
CA VAL A 164 -31.76 28.00 1.84
C VAL A 164 -32.63 27.57 0.66
N GLY A 165 -33.56 26.62 0.86
CA GLY A 165 -34.53 26.19 -0.14
C GLY A 165 -35.54 27.27 -0.59
N ASN A 166 -35.63 28.40 0.11
CA ASN A 166 -36.51 29.51 -0.25
C ASN A 166 -35.93 30.43 -1.33
N LEU A 167 -34.65 30.26 -1.70
CA LEU A 167 -33.92 31.13 -2.61
C LEU A 167 -34.28 30.84 -4.08
N ALA A 168 -35.49 31.24 -4.50
CA ALA A 168 -36.04 30.93 -5.81
C ALA A 168 -35.18 31.43 -7.01
N SER A 169 -34.36 32.46 -6.80
CA SER A 169 -33.46 33.04 -7.80
C SER A 169 -32.08 32.35 -7.85
N LEU A 170 -31.77 31.45 -6.91
CA LEU A 170 -30.44 30.88 -6.75
C LEU A 170 -30.06 30.00 -7.94
N ARG A 171 -28.89 30.27 -8.53
CA ARG A 171 -28.34 29.58 -9.69
C ARG A 171 -27.10 28.77 -9.35
N ILE A 172 -26.31 29.24 -8.40
CA ILE A 172 -25.09 28.58 -7.94
C ILE A 172 -25.11 28.51 -6.41
N LEU A 173 -25.02 27.29 -5.89
CA LEU A 173 -24.77 26.99 -4.48
C LEU A 173 -23.49 26.17 -4.38
N ASP A 174 -22.42 26.79 -3.87
CA ASP A 174 -21.12 26.11 -3.66
C ASP A 174 -20.74 26.14 -2.18
N LEU A 175 -20.85 24.98 -1.53
CA LEU A 175 -20.55 24.77 -0.11
C LEU A 175 -19.37 23.81 0.09
N ARG A 176 -18.58 23.53 -0.96
CA ARG A 176 -17.56 22.47 -0.92
C ARG A 176 -16.49 22.74 0.14
N GLY A 177 -15.90 21.67 0.67
CA GLY A 177 -14.72 21.75 1.54
C GLY A 177 -14.98 22.48 2.86
N ASN A 178 -16.10 22.16 3.52
CA ASN A 178 -16.48 22.68 4.84
C ASN A 178 -16.64 21.51 5.85
N GLY A 179 -17.10 21.81 7.06
CA GLY A 179 -17.47 20.84 8.09
C GLY A 179 -18.99 20.63 8.21
N LEU A 180 -19.77 20.91 7.15
CA LEU A 180 -21.22 20.77 7.18
C LEU A 180 -21.61 19.31 7.40
N SER A 181 -22.69 19.09 8.13
CA SER A 181 -23.11 17.79 8.66
C SER A 181 -24.62 17.63 8.58
N ARG A 182 -25.15 16.50 9.06
CA ARG A 182 -26.57 16.12 8.96
C ARG A 182 -27.04 15.90 7.52
N GLN A 183 -28.34 15.67 7.37
CA GLN A 183 -28.99 15.41 6.09
C GLN A 183 -29.03 16.65 5.22
N VAL A 184 -28.98 16.42 3.91
CA VAL A 184 -29.29 17.43 2.91
C VAL A 184 -30.80 17.73 3.01
N PRO A 185 -31.22 18.99 3.18
CA PRO A 185 -32.64 19.32 3.32
C PRO A 185 -33.44 19.07 2.04
N ASP A 186 -34.60 18.44 2.15
CA ASP A 186 -35.54 18.21 1.04
C ASP A 186 -35.97 19.53 0.37
N SER A 187 -35.99 20.63 1.14
CA SER A 187 -36.33 21.97 0.65
C SER A 187 -35.39 22.48 -0.45
N LEU A 188 -34.17 21.93 -0.58
CA LEU A 188 -33.28 22.26 -1.69
C LEU A 188 -33.87 21.87 -3.05
N GLY A 189 -34.80 20.90 -3.11
CA GLY A 189 -35.54 20.57 -4.32
C GLY A 189 -36.45 21.69 -4.84
N GLY A 190 -36.73 22.72 -4.02
CA GLY A 190 -37.51 23.91 -4.41
C GLY A 190 -36.75 24.93 -5.25
N LEU A 191 -35.43 24.79 -5.41
CA LEU A 191 -34.55 25.75 -6.08
C LEU A 191 -34.63 25.66 -7.62
N SER A 192 -35.78 25.98 -8.19
CA SER A 192 -36.07 25.80 -9.63
C SER A 192 -35.10 26.48 -10.61
N SER A 193 -34.38 27.53 -10.19
CA SER A 193 -33.38 28.25 -11.00
C SER A 193 -31.96 27.67 -10.88
N LEU A 194 -31.75 26.67 -10.01
CA LEU A 194 -30.42 26.17 -9.68
C LEU A 194 -29.79 25.43 -10.84
N THR A 195 -28.59 25.87 -11.22
CA THR A 195 -27.80 25.29 -12.32
C THR A 195 -26.59 24.51 -11.81
N ARG A 196 -26.08 24.86 -10.63
CA ARG A 196 -24.91 24.23 -10.02
C ARG A 196 -25.09 24.08 -8.53
N LEU A 197 -25.06 22.83 -8.07
CA LEU A 197 -25.08 22.44 -6.67
C LEU A 197 -23.80 21.67 -6.34
N VAL A 198 -22.98 22.23 -5.46
CA VAL A 198 -21.72 21.61 -5.04
C VAL A 198 -21.66 21.55 -3.51
N LEU A 199 -21.70 20.33 -2.99
CA LEU A 199 -21.68 20.01 -1.57
C LEU A 199 -20.47 19.13 -1.17
N SER A 200 -19.51 18.95 -2.07
CA SER A 200 -18.44 17.97 -1.91
C SER A 200 -17.45 18.27 -0.80
N GLY A 201 -16.87 17.23 -0.21
CA GLY A 201 -15.87 17.39 0.86
C GLY A 201 -16.47 17.98 2.14
N ASN A 202 -17.60 17.46 2.58
CA ASN A 202 -18.27 17.79 3.83
C ASN A 202 -18.47 16.50 4.67
N ARG A 203 -19.29 16.57 5.71
CA ARG A 203 -19.70 15.45 6.59
C ARG A 203 -21.22 15.20 6.51
N LEU A 204 -21.82 15.51 5.37
CA LEU A 204 -23.26 15.31 5.15
C LEU A 204 -23.58 13.82 5.24
N SER A 205 -24.71 13.47 5.85
CA SER A 205 -25.06 12.09 6.21
C SER A 205 -26.53 11.78 5.93
N GLY A 206 -26.88 10.50 5.84
CA GLY A 206 -28.26 10.07 5.54
C GLY A 206 -28.54 9.99 4.04
N GLY A 207 -29.80 9.77 3.69
CA GLY A 207 -30.26 9.61 2.30
C GLY A 207 -30.10 10.87 1.46
N MET A 208 -29.94 10.67 0.15
CA MET A 208 -30.14 11.74 -0.82
C MET A 208 -31.65 12.05 -0.95
N PRO A 209 -32.07 13.32 -0.86
CA PRO A 209 -33.48 13.69 -1.03
C PRO A 209 -33.97 13.44 -2.47
N PRO A 210 -35.06 12.68 -2.69
CA PRO A 210 -35.69 12.53 -4.01
C PRO A 210 -36.13 13.86 -4.62
N GLU A 211 -36.47 14.85 -3.79
CA GLU A 211 -36.89 16.19 -4.20
C GLU A 211 -35.84 16.92 -5.06
N LEU A 212 -34.56 16.57 -4.91
CA LEU A 212 -33.50 17.10 -5.78
C LEU A 212 -33.75 16.77 -7.26
N GLY A 213 -34.50 15.72 -7.59
CA GLY A 213 -34.90 15.38 -8.97
C GLY A 213 -35.83 16.40 -9.62
N SER A 214 -36.42 17.31 -8.83
CA SER A 214 -37.28 18.40 -9.34
C SER A 214 -36.48 19.59 -9.90
N LEU A 215 -35.14 19.59 -9.77
CA LEU A 215 -34.26 20.68 -10.19
C LEU A 215 -34.03 20.67 -11.72
N GLY A 216 -35.06 20.98 -12.50
CA GLY A 216 -35.02 20.90 -13.96
C GLY A 216 -33.98 21.80 -14.66
N SER A 217 -33.43 22.81 -13.97
CA SER A 217 -32.36 23.69 -14.50
C SER A 217 -30.95 23.18 -14.19
N LEU A 218 -30.80 22.11 -13.41
CA LEU A 218 -29.52 21.66 -12.88
C LEU A 218 -28.63 21.08 -13.98
N VAL A 219 -27.39 21.58 -14.03
CA VAL A 219 -26.36 21.18 -15.00
C VAL A 219 -25.21 20.45 -14.31
N TRP A 220 -24.92 20.81 -13.06
CA TRP A 220 -23.81 20.28 -12.28
C TRP A 220 -24.24 19.91 -10.87
N LEU A 221 -24.11 18.63 -10.53
CA LEU A 221 -24.34 18.10 -9.18
C LEU A 221 -23.09 17.37 -8.69
N ASP A 222 -22.50 17.88 -7.61
CA ASP A 222 -21.36 17.23 -6.94
C ASP A 222 -21.62 17.15 -5.44
N MET A 223 -21.84 15.93 -4.95
CA MET A 223 -22.05 15.58 -3.55
C MET A 223 -20.98 14.61 -3.05
N SER A 224 -19.86 14.50 -3.77
CA SER A 224 -18.79 13.55 -3.49
C SER A 224 -18.08 13.82 -2.16
N ARG A 225 -17.39 12.82 -1.62
CA ARG A 225 -16.59 12.93 -0.37
C ARG A 225 -17.44 13.44 0.80
N ASN A 226 -18.51 12.71 1.09
CA ASN A 226 -19.40 12.93 2.22
C ASN A 226 -19.65 11.59 2.94
N SER A 227 -20.60 11.56 3.87
CA SER A 227 -21.06 10.36 4.56
C SER A 227 -22.50 9.98 4.16
N LEU A 228 -22.91 10.29 2.92
CA LEU A 228 -24.25 9.97 2.42
C LEU A 228 -24.45 8.46 2.37
N SER A 229 -25.66 8.00 2.67
CA SER A 229 -25.98 6.58 2.81
C SER A 229 -27.34 6.26 2.21
N GLY A 230 -27.67 4.99 2.02
CA GLY A 230 -28.93 4.60 1.39
C GLY A 230 -28.85 4.69 -0.14
N ASP A 231 -29.97 4.49 -0.79
CA ASP A 231 -30.01 4.31 -2.24
C ASP A 231 -29.95 5.64 -3.00
N ILE A 232 -29.49 5.59 -4.24
CA ILE A 232 -29.62 6.72 -5.17
C ILE A 232 -31.09 6.81 -5.60
N PRO A 233 -31.81 7.92 -5.39
CA PRO A 233 -33.21 8.05 -5.78
C PRO A 233 -33.38 7.95 -7.30
N PRO A 234 -34.36 7.18 -7.82
CA PRO A 234 -34.68 7.12 -9.24
C PRO A 234 -35.02 8.48 -9.87
N GLU A 235 -35.55 9.40 -9.08
CA GLU A 235 -35.89 10.78 -9.46
C GLU A 235 -34.66 11.57 -9.95
N MET A 236 -33.44 11.13 -9.62
CA MET A 236 -32.22 11.73 -10.18
C MET A 236 -32.16 11.61 -11.70
N GLY A 237 -32.85 10.63 -12.29
CA GLY A 237 -33.00 10.48 -13.74
C GLY A 237 -33.85 11.55 -14.42
N ASP A 238 -34.58 12.38 -13.66
CA ASP A 238 -35.45 13.43 -14.21
C ASP A 238 -34.71 14.77 -14.43
N LEU A 239 -33.43 14.85 -14.06
CA LEU A 239 -32.56 16.02 -14.23
C LEU A 239 -32.10 16.21 -15.69
N ALA A 240 -33.03 16.53 -16.59
CA ALA A 240 -32.83 16.49 -18.04
C ALA A 240 -31.65 17.33 -18.60
N ASN A 241 -31.21 18.36 -17.86
CA ASN A 241 -30.10 19.25 -18.26
C ASN A 241 -28.74 18.86 -17.64
N LEU A 242 -28.70 17.79 -16.83
CA LEU A 242 -27.51 17.42 -16.08
C LEU A 242 -26.40 16.96 -17.01
N THR A 243 -25.21 17.54 -16.82
CA THR A 243 -23.99 17.21 -17.56
C THR A 243 -22.93 16.56 -16.67
N TRP A 244 -22.99 16.81 -15.36
CA TRP A 244 -22.05 16.31 -14.37
C TRP A 244 -22.80 15.80 -13.15
N LEU A 245 -22.62 14.51 -12.85
CA LEU A 245 -23.10 13.87 -11.62
C LEU A 245 -21.93 13.18 -10.93
N ASP A 246 -21.54 13.68 -9.75
CA ASP A 246 -20.53 13.07 -8.90
C ASP A 246 -21.06 12.81 -7.49
N LEU A 247 -21.24 11.53 -7.18
CA LEU A 247 -21.68 11.02 -5.88
C LEU A 247 -20.60 10.14 -5.21
N SER A 248 -19.38 10.19 -5.74
CA SER A 248 -18.29 9.31 -5.32
C SER A 248 -17.82 9.51 -3.88
N SER A 249 -17.14 8.50 -3.33
CA SER A 249 -16.59 8.55 -1.97
C SER A 249 -17.68 8.87 -0.93
N ASN A 250 -18.72 8.04 -0.89
CA ASN A 250 -19.82 8.07 0.07
C ASN A 250 -20.08 6.64 0.59
N TYR A 251 -21.16 6.45 1.36
CA TYR A 251 -21.65 5.16 1.82
C TYR A 251 -22.98 4.78 1.12
N LEU A 252 -23.19 5.23 -0.12
CA LEU A 252 -24.41 4.92 -0.86
C LEU A 252 -24.53 3.41 -1.09
N SER A 253 -25.75 2.90 -1.00
CA SER A 253 -26.09 1.48 -1.11
C SER A 253 -27.13 1.24 -2.21
N GLY A 254 -27.68 0.02 -2.27
CA GLY A 254 -28.72 -0.31 -3.23
C GLY A 254 -28.18 -0.45 -4.65
N GLN A 255 -29.06 -0.40 -5.64
CA GLN A 255 -28.69 -0.56 -7.05
C GLN A 255 -28.46 0.80 -7.73
N VAL A 256 -27.68 0.82 -8.79
CA VAL A 256 -27.64 1.97 -9.70
C VAL A 256 -29.01 2.08 -10.39
N PRO A 257 -29.74 3.21 -10.28
CA PRO A 257 -31.06 3.32 -10.89
C PRO A 257 -30.99 3.32 -12.43
N PRO A 258 -31.79 2.49 -13.13
CA PRO A 258 -31.85 2.52 -14.60
C PRO A 258 -32.35 3.87 -15.13
N GLU A 259 -33.11 4.63 -14.34
CA GLU A 259 -33.57 5.97 -14.67
C GLU A 259 -32.44 6.95 -14.99
N LEU A 260 -31.24 6.74 -14.44
CA LEU A 260 -30.07 7.55 -14.79
C LEU A 260 -29.74 7.50 -16.28
N GLY A 261 -30.13 6.43 -17.00
CA GLY A 261 -30.01 6.32 -18.45
C GLY A 261 -30.81 7.36 -19.25
N ARG A 262 -31.76 8.08 -18.62
CA ARG A 262 -32.54 9.15 -19.26
C ARG A 262 -31.77 10.47 -19.42
N LEU A 263 -30.63 10.61 -18.74
CA LEU A 263 -29.84 11.85 -18.67
C LEU A 263 -29.03 12.10 -19.97
N SER A 264 -29.72 12.36 -21.08
CA SER A 264 -29.13 12.45 -22.43
C SER A 264 -28.00 13.47 -22.62
N HIS A 265 -27.85 14.45 -21.72
CA HIS A 265 -26.77 15.45 -21.75
C HIS A 265 -25.57 15.11 -20.84
N LEU A 266 -25.66 14.00 -20.09
CA LEU A 266 -24.66 13.63 -19.09
C LEU A 266 -23.32 13.31 -19.76
N ARG A 267 -22.26 13.95 -19.28
CA ARG A 267 -20.87 13.76 -19.74
C ARG A 267 -20.01 13.04 -18.71
N THR A 268 -20.31 13.25 -17.43
CA THR A 268 -19.60 12.61 -16.32
C THR A 268 -20.61 11.96 -15.39
N LEU A 269 -20.46 10.64 -15.18
CA LEU A 269 -21.15 9.89 -14.14
C LEU A 269 -20.10 9.22 -13.24
N SER A 270 -19.97 9.73 -12.02
CA SER A 270 -19.01 9.25 -11.04
C SER A 270 -19.72 8.76 -9.79
N LEU A 271 -19.72 7.43 -9.60
CA LEU A 271 -20.28 6.73 -8.44
C LEU A 271 -19.21 5.91 -7.69
N TRP A 272 -17.93 6.12 -8.00
CA TRP A 272 -16.83 5.31 -7.46
C TRP A 272 -16.71 5.42 -5.94
N LEU A 273 -16.21 4.35 -5.29
CA LEU A 273 -16.05 4.27 -3.83
C LEU A 273 -17.37 4.51 -3.08
N ASN A 274 -18.29 3.56 -3.21
CA ASN A 274 -19.55 3.44 -2.49
C ASN A 274 -19.80 1.95 -2.15
N GLY A 275 -20.98 1.62 -1.62
CA GLY A 275 -21.44 0.24 -1.40
C GLY A 275 -22.59 -0.15 -2.34
N LEU A 276 -22.54 0.30 -3.60
CA LEU A 276 -23.57 0.00 -4.60
C LEU A 276 -23.51 -1.48 -4.98
N THR A 277 -24.66 -2.10 -5.15
CA THR A 277 -24.86 -3.54 -5.39
C THR A 277 -25.69 -3.77 -6.65
N GLY A 278 -25.92 -5.04 -7.01
CA GLY A 278 -26.73 -5.40 -8.18
C GLY A 278 -25.99 -5.20 -9.50
N GLU A 279 -26.73 -5.29 -10.61
CA GLU A 279 -26.15 -5.24 -11.95
C GLU A 279 -25.97 -3.79 -12.43
N ILE A 280 -25.02 -3.58 -13.35
CA ILE A 280 -24.94 -2.30 -14.07
C ILE A 280 -26.17 -2.22 -15.01
N PRO A 281 -27.01 -1.18 -14.93
CA PRO A 281 -28.18 -1.07 -15.80
C PRO A 281 -27.78 -0.91 -17.27
N PRO A 282 -28.36 -1.69 -18.20
CA PRO A 282 -28.11 -1.54 -19.63
C PRO A 282 -28.54 -0.17 -20.17
N GLU A 283 -29.49 0.50 -19.52
CA GLU A 283 -29.97 1.86 -19.86
C GLU A 283 -28.85 2.91 -19.77
N LEU A 284 -27.78 2.67 -19.00
CA LEU A 284 -26.62 3.56 -19.01
C LEU A 284 -25.96 3.62 -20.40
N GLY A 285 -26.17 2.63 -21.26
CA GLY A 285 -25.74 2.63 -22.66
C GLY A 285 -26.45 3.65 -23.55
N ASP A 286 -27.54 4.27 -23.10
CA ASP A 286 -28.29 5.29 -23.85
C ASP A 286 -27.75 6.72 -23.62
N LEU A 287 -26.76 6.89 -22.74
CA LEU A 287 -26.11 8.16 -22.42
C LEU A 287 -25.11 8.60 -23.51
N ALA A 288 -25.61 8.91 -24.71
CA ALA A 288 -24.79 9.15 -25.90
C ALA A 288 -23.72 10.27 -25.75
N ALA A 289 -23.87 11.20 -24.81
CA ALA A 289 -22.93 12.28 -24.53
C ALA A 289 -21.84 11.92 -23.49
N LEU A 290 -21.89 10.72 -22.89
CA LEU A 290 -21.05 10.33 -21.77
C LEU A 290 -19.58 10.21 -22.19
N GLU A 291 -18.70 10.93 -21.48
CA GLU A 291 -17.26 10.96 -21.67
C GLU A 291 -16.50 10.21 -20.56
N ASP A 292 -17.01 10.23 -19.32
CA ASP A 292 -16.43 9.55 -18.16
C ASP A 292 -17.51 8.77 -17.40
N LEU A 293 -17.34 7.44 -17.32
CA LEU A 293 -18.15 6.55 -16.51
C LEU A 293 -17.26 5.88 -15.46
N SER A 294 -17.52 6.16 -14.19
CA SER A 294 -16.74 5.63 -13.08
C SER A 294 -17.61 4.97 -12.03
N LEU A 295 -17.60 3.64 -12.01
CA LEU A 295 -18.34 2.77 -11.09
C LEU A 295 -17.42 1.90 -10.20
N SER A 296 -16.09 2.09 -10.30
CA SER A 296 -15.10 1.30 -9.54
C SER A 296 -15.27 1.38 -8.02
N LEU A 297 -14.73 0.38 -7.31
CA LEU A 297 -14.76 0.30 -5.84
C LEU A 297 -16.21 0.33 -5.32
N ASN A 298 -17.00 -0.65 -5.75
CA ASN A 298 -18.36 -0.93 -5.30
C ASN A 298 -18.54 -2.46 -5.17
N ASP A 299 -19.76 -2.90 -4.85
CA ASP A 299 -20.17 -4.31 -4.78
C ASP A 299 -21.05 -4.69 -6.00
N LEU A 300 -20.83 -4.08 -7.17
CA LEU A 300 -21.60 -4.34 -8.38
C LEU A 300 -21.32 -5.77 -8.87
N SER A 301 -22.36 -6.44 -9.35
CA SER A 301 -22.35 -7.85 -9.74
C SER A 301 -23.00 -8.05 -11.12
N GLY A 302 -23.20 -9.30 -11.54
CA GLY A 302 -23.76 -9.61 -12.86
C GLY A 302 -22.76 -9.36 -13.99
N THR A 303 -23.23 -9.27 -15.23
CA THR A 303 -22.37 -9.08 -16.41
C THR A 303 -22.23 -7.62 -16.79
N ILE A 304 -21.12 -7.24 -17.43
CA ILE A 304 -20.99 -5.93 -18.07
C ILE A 304 -21.98 -5.85 -19.25
N PRO A 305 -22.92 -4.88 -19.28
CA PRO A 305 -23.89 -4.77 -20.37
C PRO A 305 -23.22 -4.42 -21.71
N PRO A 306 -23.49 -5.17 -22.80
CA PRO A 306 -22.97 -4.83 -24.12
C PRO A 306 -23.48 -3.49 -24.66
N GLU A 307 -24.61 -2.99 -24.14
CA GLU A 307 -25.17 -1.67 -24.43
C GLU A 307 -24.20 -0.53 -24.14
N LEU A 308 -23.29 -0.68 -23.16
CA LEU A 308 -22.25 0.32 -22.90
C LEU A 308 -21.33 0.55 -24.12
N GLY A 309 -21.23 -0.41 -25.03
CA GLY A 309 -20.53 -0.26 -26.31
C GLY A 309 -21.17 0.77 -27.28
N ARG A 310 -22.35 1.31 -26.97
CA ARG A 310 -23.00 2.41 -27.73
C ARG A 310 -22.43 3.79 -27.38
N LEU A 311 -21.69 3.92 -26.27
CA LEU A 311 -21.18 5.17 -25.72
C LEU A 311 -19.96 5.71 -26.50
N THR A 312 -20.12 6.04 -27.78
CA THR A 312 -19.00 6.41 -28.67
C THR A 312 -18.25 7.69 -28.27
N ALA A 313 -18.82 8.54 -27.39
CA ALA A 313 -18.15 9.70 -26.80
C ALA A 313 -17.21 9.35 -25.63
N LEU A 314 -17.28 8.12 -25.12
CA LEU A 314 -16.60 7.69 -23.90
C LEU A 314 -15.09 7.74 -24.06
N ARG A 315 -14.43 8.32 -23.06
CA ARG A 315 -12.97 8.47 -22.96
C ARG A 315 -12.41 7.66 -21.81
N LEU A 316 -13.16 7.55 -20.72
CA LEU A 316 -12.80 6.86 -19.49
C LEU A 316 -13.92 5.89 -19.11
N LEU A 317 -13.56 4.62 -18.95
CA LEU A 317 -14.45 3.60 -18.40
C LEU A 317 -13.76 2.92 -17.23
N ARG A 318 -14.29 3.11 -16.01
CA ARG A 318 -13.77 2.53 -14.77
C ARG A 318 -14.81 1.65 -14.10
N LEU A 319 -14.61 0.34 -14.19
CA LEU A 319 -15.44 -0.69 -13.58
C LEU A 319 -14.65 -1.59 -12.61
N GLY A 320 -13.34 -1.34 -12.43
CA GLY A 320 -12.47 -2.16 -11.59
C GLY A 320 -12.85 -2.20 -10.10
N HIS A 321 -12.37 -3.20 -9.37
CA HIS A 321 -12.72 -3.47 -7.96
C HIS A 321 -14.24 -3.58 -7.74
N ASN A 322 -14.85 -4.60 -8.35
CA ASN A 322 -16.26 -4.97 -8.19
C ASN A 322 -16.39 -6.51 -8.20
N GLN A 323 -17.61 -7.04 -8.27
CA GLN A 323 -17.94 -8.46 -8.38
C GLN A 323 -18.51 -8.79 -9.78
N LEU A 324 -18.13 -8.02 -10.81
CA LEU A 324 -18.63 -8.21 -12.18
C LEU A 324 -18.10 -9.53 -12.76
N SER A 325 -18.96 -10.23 -13.48
CA SER A 325 -18.74 -11.58 -14.01
C SER A 325 -19.04 -11.66 -15.51
N GLY A 326 -18.93 -12.85 -16.09
CA GLY A 326 -19.13 -13.04 -17.53
C GLY A 326 -17.97 -12.48 -18.36
N SER A 327 -18.16 -12.34 -19.67
CA SER A 327 -17.11 -11.89 -20.59
C SER A 327 -17.07 -10.38 -20.78
N ILE A 328 -15.90 -9.86 -21.15
CA ILE A 328 -15.78 -8.50 -21.67
C ILE A 328 -16.60 -8.41 -22.98
N PRO A 329 -17.53 -7.45 -23.12
CA PRO A 329 -18.33 -7.33 -24.34
C PRO A 329 -17.49 -6.95 -25.56
N ALA A 330 -17.65 -7.68 -26.67
CA ALA A 330 -16.97 -7.37 -27.94
C ALA A 330 -17.39 -6.00 -28.50
N GLU A 331 -18.59 -5.54 -28.14
CA GLU A 331 -19.11 -4.21 -28.48
C GLU A 331 -18.21 -3.07 -28.00
N PHE A 332 -17.35 -3.30 -27.00
CA PHE A 332 -16.39 -2.29 -26.55
C PHE A 332 -15.43 -1.86 -27.65
N GLY A 333 -15.17 -2.69 -28.67
CA GLY A 333 -14.40 -2.30 -29.85
C GLY A 333 -14.98 -1.11 -30.62
N LYS A 334 -16.27 -0.78 -30.42
CA LYS A 334 -16.94 0.38 -31.05
C LYS A 334 -16.63 1.70 -30.35
N LEU A 335 -16.02 1.68 -29.16
CA LEU A 335 -15.71 2.87 -28.35
C LEU A 335 -14.47 3.60 -28.87
N GLY A 336 -14.47 4.04 -30.13
CA GLY A 336 -13.28 4.60 -30.79
C GLY A 336 -12.65 5.84 -30.12
N GLY A 337 -13.38 6.51 -29.21
CA GLY A 337 -12.87 7.62 -28.39
C GLY A 337 -12.17 7.20 -27.09
N LEU A 338 -12.23 5.92 -26.72
CA LEU A 338 -11.79 5.42 -25.42
C LEU A 338 -10.28 5.54 -25.27
N ARG A 339 -9.85 6.10 -24.13
CA ARG A 339 -8.44 6.33 -23.81
C ARG A 339 -7.96 5.39 -22.71
N TYR A 340 -8.83 5.03 -21.79
CA TYR A 340 -8.47 4.20 -20.66
C TYR A 340 -9.63 3.30 -20.27
N LEU A 341 -9.34 2.01 -20.15
CA LEU A 341 -10.28 0.95 -19.79
C LEU A 341 -9.78 0.23 -18.55
N TRP A 342 -10.51 0.36 -17.45
CA TRP A 342 -10.22 -0.26 -16.15
C TRP A 342 -11.30 -1.27 -15.81
N LEU A 343 -10.95 -2.55 -15.89
CA LEU A 343 -11.80 -3.69 -15.54
C LEU A 343 -11.12 -4.61 -14.50
N GLU A 344 -10.05 -4.13 -13.86
CA GLU A 344 -9.23 -4.88 -12.90
C GLU A 344 -10.02 -5.36 -11.68
N ASP A 345 -9.53 -6.39 -11.00
CA ASP A 345 -10.08 -6.89 -9.73
C ASP A 345 -11.61 -7.11 -9.78
N ASN A 346 -12.02 -8.07 -10.62
CA ASN A 346 -13.40 -8.52 -10.81
C ASN A 346 -13.45 -10.05 -10.97
N GLU A 347 -14.61 -10.59 -11.30
CA GLU A 347 -14.80 -12.01 -11.63
C GLU A 347 -14.98 -12.27 -13.15
N LEU A 348 -14.47 -11.37 -14.01
CA LEU A 348 -14.62 -11.49 -15.45
C LEU A 348 -13.93 -12.75 -15.96
N SER A 349 -14.52 -13.39 -16.96
CA SER A 349 -14.12 -14.69 -17.48
C SER A 349 -14.23 -14.75 -19.01
N GLY A 350 -13.77 -15.84 -19.62
CA GLY A 350 -13.74 -15.96 -21.07
C GLY A 350 -12.60 -15.16 -21.71
N ALA A 351 -12.58 -15.10 -23.03
CA ALA A 351 -11.47 -14.51 -23.77
C ALA A 351 -11.50 -12.98 -23.79
N ILE A 352 -10.31 -12.39 -23.92
CA ILE A 352 -10.17 -10.98 -24.32
C ILE A 352 -10.69 -10.88 -25.76
N PRO A 353 -11.73 -10.06 -26.04
CA PRO A 353 -12.28 -9.94 -27.40
C PRO A 353 -11.26 -9.31 -28.36
N ALA A 354 -11.14 -9.86 -29.57
CA ALA A 354 -10.26 -9.33 -30.61
C ALA A 354 -10.65 -7.90 -31.02
N GLU A 355 -11.93 -7.57 -30.92
CA GLU A 355 -12.51 -6.25 -31.19
C GLU A 355 -11.92 -5.15 -30.32
N LEU A 356 -11.35 -5.47 -29.14
CA LEU A 356 -10.63 -4.47 -28.35
C LEU A 356 -9.45 -3.86 -29.12
N GLY A 357 -8.89 -4.56 -30.12
CA GLY A 357 -7.86 -4.01 -31.01
C GLY A 357 -8.32 -2.84 -31.90
N ASP A 358 -9.63 -2.60 -32.02
CA ASP A 358 -10.19 -1.47 -32.78
C ASP A 358 -10.21 -0.16 -31.96
N LEU A 359 -9.85 -0.22 -30.67
CA LEU A 359 -9.70 0.94 -29.78
C LEU A 359 -8.42 1.74 -30.06
N HIS A 360 -8.25 2.23 -31.29
CA HIS A 360 -6.99 2.84 -31.74
C HIS A 360 -6.49 4.03 -30.90
N GLY A 361 -7.36 4.67 -30.10
CA GLY A 361 -7.02 5.76 -29.17
C GLY A 361 -6.59 5.33 -27.76
N LEU A 362 -6.65 4.03 -27.46
CA LEU A 362 -6.43 3.50 -26.11
C LEU A 362 -4.99 3.72 -25.66
N LYS A 363 -4.83 4.21 -24.43
CA LYS A 363 -3.55 4.53 -23.78
C LYS A 363 -3.26 3.61 -22.60
N GLY A 364 -4.29 3.08 -21.94
CA GLY A 364 -4.13 2.11 -20.86
C GLY A 364 -5.25 1.08 -20.86
N LEU A 365 -4.86 -0.16 -20.62
CA LEU A 365 -5.72 -1.33 -20.53
C LEU A 365 -5.37 -2.09 -19.24
N TRP A 366 -6.29 -2.09 -18.28
CA TRP A 366 -6.19 -2.77 -16.99
C TRP A 366 -7.24 -3.85 -16.91
N LEU A 367 -6.81 -5.11 -17.00
CA LEU A 367 -7.66 -6.30 -16.94
C LEU A 367 -7.16 -7.29 -15.86
N GLU A 368 -6.19 -6.88 -15.03
CA GLU A 368 -5.57 -7.74 -14.01
C GLU A 368 -6.56 -8.20 -12.94
N GLY A 369 -6.22 -9.27 -12.21
CA GLY A 369 -7.04 -9.74 -11.08
C GLY A 369 -8.42 -10.26 -11.48
N ASN A 370 -8.49 -11.01 -12.58
CA ASN A 370 -9.74 -11.57 -13.12
C ASN A 370 -9.59 -13.08 -13.39
N ARG A 371 -10.59 -13.69 -14.03
CA ARG A 371 -10.60 -15.10 -14.48
C ARG A 371 -10.59 -15.20 -16.01
N LEU A 372 -10.04 -14.20 -16.71
CA LEU A 372 -9.96 -14.18 -18.17
C LEU A 372 -9.10 -15.35 -18.67
N SER A 373 -9.51 -15.97 -19.77
CA SER A 373 -8.88 -17.17 -20.30
C SER A 373 -8.68 -17.09 -21.81
N GLY A 374 -8.12 -18.15 -22.42
CA GLY A 374 -7.76 -18.13 -23.84
C GLY A 374 -6.57 -17.24 -24.15
N SER A 375 -6.28 -17.01 -25.43
CA SER A 375 -5.07 -16.28 -25.86
C SER A 375 -5.25 -14.78 -25.89
N ILE A 376 -4.12 -14.07 -25.77
CA ILE A 376 -4.05 -12.64 -26.07
C ILE A 376 -4.26 -12.49 -27.59
N PRO A 377 -5.28 -11.76 -28.06
CA PRO A 377 -5.56 -11.62 -29.50
C PRO A 377 -4.45 -10.87 -30.24
N ASP A 378 -4.13 -11.29 -31.46
CA ASP A 378 -3.17 -10.61 -32.34
C ASP A 378 -3.58 -9.14 -32.61
N GLU A 379 -4.88 -8.87 -32.65
CA GLU A 379 -5.48 -7.56 -32.86
C GLU A 379 -5.02 -6.51 -31.84
N ILE A 380 -4.62 -6.91 -30.63
CA ILE A 380 -4.08 -5.99 -29.61
C ILE A 380 -2.88 -5.20 -30.15
N GLY A 381 -2.08 -5.77 -31.06
CA GLY A 381 -0.96 -5.06 -31.70
C GLY A 381 -1.37 -3.79 -32.48
N ARG A 382 -2.66 -3.63 -32.81
CA ARG A 382 -3.19 -2.42 -33.48
C ARG A 382 -3.28 -1.21 -32.53
N LEU A 383 -3.17 -1.39 -31.21
CA LEU A 383 -3.30 -0.35 -30.19
C LEU A 383 -2.05 0.54 -30.06
N ARG A 384 -1.64 1.22 -31.13
CA ARG A 384 -0.37 1.97 -31.23
C ARG A 384 -0.24 3.19 -30.29
N TRP A 385 -1.27 3.52 -29.52
CA TRP A 385 -1.25 4.55 -28.47
C TRP A 385 -1.11 3.99 -27.06
N LEU A 386 -1.13 2.66 -26.90
CA LEU A 386 -1.08 1.99 -25.62
C LEU A 386 0.28 2.24 -24.95
N ARG A 387 0.21 2.67 -23.69
CA ARG A 387 1.37 2.92 -22.82
C ARG A 387 1.45 1.91 -21.69
N ARG A 388 0.31 1.43 -21.20
CA ARG A 388 0.22 0.46 -20.12
C ARG A 388 -0.73 -0.66 -20.50
N MET A 389 -0.26 -1.89 -20.35
CA MET A 389 -1.04 -3.10 -20.60
C MET A 389 -0.84 -4.05 -19.44
N TYR A 390 -1.84 -4.14 -18.56
CA TYR A 390 -1.83 -5.00 -17.39
C TYR A 390 -2.87 -6.09 -17.57
N LEU A 391 -2.39 -7.32 -17.76
CA LEU A 391 -3.20 -8.54 -17.89
C LEU A 391 -2.81 -9.60 -16.85
N HIS A 392 -2.04 -9.23 -15.84
CA HIS A 392 -1.50 -10.15 -14.85
C HIS A 392 -2.61 -10.75 -13.95
N ASP A 393 -2.31 -11.82 -13.23
CA ASP A 393 -3.23 -12.50 -12.33
C ASP A 393 -4.56 -12.88 -13.01
N ASN A 394 -4.45 -13.70 -14.07
CA ASN A 394 -5.56 -14.21 -14.88
C ASN A 394 -5.30 -15.69 -15.25
N ARG A 395 -6.06 -16.24 -16.20
CA ARG A 395 -5.88 -17.60 -16.76
C ARG A 395 -5.60 -17.56 -18.27
N LEU A 396 -4.95 -16.50 -18.75
CA LEU A 396 -4.62 -16.35 -20.16
C LEU A 396 -3.60 -17.41 -20.56
N SER A 397 -3.83 -18.04 -21.70
CA SER A 397 -3.03 -19.18 -22.19
C SER A 397 -2.60 -18.99 -23.63
N GLY A 398 -1.80 -19.91 -24.16
CA GLY A 398 -1.25 -19.78 -25.52
C GLY A 398 -0.10 -18.78 -25.58
N ASP A 399 0.34 -18.49 -26.79
CA ASP A 399 1.58 -17.74 -27.02
C ASP A 399 1.38 -16.23 -26.82
N ILE A 400 2.44 -15.55 -26.40
CA ILE A 400 2.50 -14.08 -26.47
C ILE A 400 2.57 -13.68 -27.97
N PRO A 401 1.56 -12.96 -28.52
CA PRO A 401 1.53 -12.67 -29.95
C PRO A 401 2.65 -11.72 -30.35
N ALA A 402 3.31 -12.00 -31.48
CA ALA A 402 4.40 -11.17 -32.00
C ALA A 402 3.93 -9.73 -32.34
N SER A 403 2.63 -9.55 -32.58
CA SER A 403 2.01 -8.24 -32.84
C SER A 403 2.14 -7.27 -31.66
N ILE A 404 2.38 -7.75 -30.43
CA ILE A 404 2.70 -6.88 -29.28
C ILE A 404 3.92 -6.00 -29.58
N GLY A 405 4.88 -6.47 -30.39
CA GLY A 405 6.01 -5.66 -30.84
C GLY A 405 5.63 -4.39 -31.62
N GLU A 406 4.41 -4.29 -32.15
CA GLU A 406 3.91 -3.09 -32.83
C GLU A 406 3.48 -1.96 -31.88
N LEU A 407 3.38 -2.25 -30.57
CA LEU A 407 3.00 -1.29 -29.53
C LEU A 407 4.14 -0.33 -29.18
N SER A 408 4.62 0.43 -30.17
CA SER A 408 5.81 1.28 -30.07
C SER A 408 5.81 2.33 -28.95
N ARG A 409 4.67 2.62 -28.32
CA ARG A 409 4.53 3.55 -27.17
C ARG A 409 4.41 2.87 -25.82
N LEU A 410 4.43 1.53 -25.79
CA LEU A 410 4.28 0.78 -24.56
C LEU A 410 5.45 1.07 -23.62
N GLU A 411 5.11 1.47 -22.40
CA GLU A 411 6.03 1.76 -21.31
C GLU A 411 6.01 0.60 -20.30
N GLU A 412 4.85 -0.02 -20.10
CA GLU A 412 4.71 -1.10 -19.14
C GLU A 412 3.85 -2.25 -19.70
N LEU A 413 4.42 -3.45 -19.64
CA LEU A 413 3.79 -4.71 -20.00
C LEU A 413 3.84 -5.65 -18.79
N ARG A 414 2.68 -6.02 -18.27
CA ARG A 414 2.53 -6.96 -17.15
C ARG A 414 1.61 -8.10 -17.54
N LEU A 415 2.18 -9.28 -17.72
CA LEU A 415 1.50 -10.53 -18.07
C LEU A 415 1.75 -11.63 -17.00
N ASP A 416 2.31 -11.25 -15.85
CA ASP A 416 2.66 -12.17 -14.77
C ASP A 416 1.45 -12.94 -14.19
N GLY A 417 1.66 -14.13 -13.62
CA GLY A 417 0.59 -14.89 -12.97
C GLY A 417 -0.50 -15.34 -13.96
N ASN A 418 -0.10 -16.00 -15.04
CA ASN A 418 -0.99 -16.51 -16.09
C ASN A 418 -0.58 -17.94 -16.52
N GLU A 419 -1.28 -18.47 -17.51
CA GLU A 419 -1.07 -19.79 -18.10
C GLU A 419 -0.40 -19.69 -19.49
N LEU A 420 0.35 -18.61 -19.76
CA LEU A 420 0.92 -18.35 -21.09
C LEU A 420 2.01 -19.37 -21.42
N THR A 421 2.01 -19.82 -22.66
CA THR A 421 2.96 -20.81 -23.19
C THR A 421 3.78 -20.20 -24.34
N GLY A 422 4.54 -21.05 -25.04
CA GLY A 422 5.26 -20.65 -26.25
C GLY A 422 6.61 -20.02 -25.96
N GLU A 423 7.28 -19.59 -27.03
CA GLU A 423 8.56 -18.90 -26.94
C GLU A 423 8.36 -17.38 -26.82
N LEU A 424 9.28 -16.70 -26.14
CA LEU A 424 9.32 -15.24 -26.11
C LEU A 424 9.55 -14.70 -27.53
N PRO A 425 8.59 -13.95 -28.13
CA PRO A 425 8.75 -13.48 -29.49
C PRO A 425 9.83 -12.40 -29.59
N ALA A 426 10.73 -12.53 -30.55
CA ALA A 426 11.80 -11.54 -30.80
C ALA A 426 11.27 -10.12 -31.05
N ALA A 427 10.02 -10.00 -31.51
CA ALA A 427 9.32 -8.73 -31.72
C ALA A 427 9.15 -7.91 -30.42
N LEU A 428 9.23 -8.52 -29.23
CA LEU A 428 9.27 -7.76 -27.97
C LEU A 428 10.43 -6.76 -27.93
N GLY A 429 11.53 -7.02 -28.64
CA GLY A 429 12.66 -6.09 -28.75
C GLY A 429 12.37 -4.80 -29.53
N GLU A 430 11.21 -4.70 -30.21
CA GLU A 430 10.78 -3.49 -30.93
C GLU A 430 10.13 -2.45 -30.01
N LEU A 431 9.82 -2.81 -28.75
CA LEU A 431 9.19 -1.95 -27.75
C LEU A 431 10.16 -0.92 -27.15
N SER A 432 10.72 -0.05 -27.98
CA SER A 432 11.80 0.89 -27.61
C SER A 432 11.49 1.88 -26.47
N ASN A 433 10.22 2.06 -26.10
CA ASN A 433 9.79 2.89 -24.97
C ASN A 433 9.58 2.11 -23.66
N LEU A 434 9.72 0.78 -23.68
CA LEU A 434 9.38 -0.06 -22.54
C LEU A 434 10.33 0.17 -21.37
N GLU A 435 9.75 0.42 -20.21
CA GLU A 435 10.41 0.64 -18.92
C GLU A 435 10.23 -0.56 -18.00
N ARG A 436 9.07 -1.25 -18.06
CA ARG A 436 8.78 -2.42 -17.22
C ARG A 436 8.24 -3.57 -18.06
N MET A 437 8.89 -4.73 -17.97
CA MET A 437 8.42 -5.99 -18.53
C MET A 437 8.35 -7.02 -17.39
N ASN A 438 7.14 -7.47 -17.06
CA ASN A 438 6.93 -8.57 -16.13
C ASN A 438 6.15 -9.68 -16.81
N LEU A 439 6.81 -10.82 -17.02
CA LEU A 439 6.27 -12.04 -17.62
C LEU A 439 6.46 -13.24 -16.68
N ALA A 440 6.68 -12.97 -15.39
CA ALA A 440 6.95 -14.00 -14.39
C ALA A 440 5.75 -14.94 -14.18
N ASP A 441 5.96 -16.10 -13.57
CA ASP A 441 4.89 -17.04 -13.17
C ASP A 441 3.96 -17.39 -14.35
N ASN A 442 4.55 -18.06 -15.34
CA ASN A 442 3.90 -18.54 -16.57
C ASN A 442 4.57 -19.86 -17.01
N TRP A 443 4.17 -20.41 -18.16
CA TRP A 443 4.77 -21.61 -18.76
C TRP A 443 5.56 -21.31 -20.04
N LEU A 444 6.22 -20.14 -20.10
CA LEU A 444 7.02 -19.73 -21.25
C LEU A 444 8.27 -20.60 -21.35
N PHE A 445 8.57 -21.11 -22.55
CA PHE A 445 9.74 -21.93 -22.81
C PHE A 445 10.60 -21.32 -23.93
N GLY A 446 11.67 -22.00 -24.33
CA GLY A 446 12.57 -21.49 -25.37
C GLY A 446 13.65 -20.58 -24.80
N GLU A 447 14.32 -19.83 -25.67
CA GLU A 447 15.41 -18.94 -25.27
C GLU A 447 14.93 -17.51 -25.04
N ILE A 448 15.66 -16.77 -24.18
CA ILE A 448 15.51 -15.31 -24.09
C ILE A 448 16.04 -14.69 -25.40
N PRO A 449 15.21 -14.04 -26.24
CA PRO A 449 15.65 -13.55 -27.53
C PRO A 449 16.67 -12.40 -27.39
N SER A 450 17.73 -12.42 -28.21
CA SER A 450 18.80 -11.42 -28.17
C SER A 450 18.32 -9.97 -28.39
N GLN A 451 17.17 -9.81 -29.05
CA GLN A 451 16.50 -8.55 -29.35
C GLN A 451 16.01 -7.82 -28.10
N ILE A 452 15.85 -8.50 -26.96
CA ILE A 452 15.58 -7.84 -25.67
C ILE A 452 16.64 -6.77 -25.34
N ALA A 453 17.87 -6.95 -25.82
CA ALA A 453 18.95 -5.96 -25.68
C ALA A 453 18.70 -4.62 -26.40
N ASN A 454 17.63 -4.50 -27.20
CA ASN A 454 17.22 -3.25 -27.85
C ASN A 454 16.35 -2.36 -26.95
N LEU A 455 15.86 -2.88 -25.82
CA LEU A 455 14.99 -2.16 -24.88
C LEU A 455 15.76 -1.18 -23.99
N GLY A 456 16.44 -0.20 -24.59
CA GLY A 456 17.38 0.69 -23.88
C GLY A 456 16.78 1.55 -22.75
N ARG A 457 15.44 1.58 -22.60
CA ARG A 457 14.74 2.25 -21.48
C ARG A 457 14.34 1.32 -20.34
N LEU A 458 14.51 0.01 -20.50
CA LEU A 458 14.03 -0.98 -19.57
C LEU A 458 14.70 -0.81 -18.20
N GLN A 459 13.87 -0.69 -17.18
CA GLN A 459 14.23 -0.56 -15.76
C GLN A 459 13.97 -1.86 -15.00
N ILE A 460 12.93 -2.60 -15.37
CA ILE A 460 12.56 -3.85 -14.71
C ILE A 460 12.35 -4.92 -15.78
N LEU A 461 13.08 -6.02 -15.66
CA LEU A 461 12.88 -7.24 -16.43
C LEU A 461 12.70 -8.41 -15.48
N ARG A 462 11.48 -8.96 -15.45
CA ARG A 462 11.14 -10.16 -14.69
C ARG A 462 10.63 -11.24 -15.63
N LEU A 463 11.34 -12.37 -15.65
CA LEU A 463 11.02 -13.58 -16.41
C LEU A 463 11.09 -14.83 -15.51
N ASN A 464 11.08 -14.64 -14.19
CA ASN A 464 11.19 -15.73 -13.22
C ASN A 464 9.99 -16.67 -13.24
N ASP A 465 10.11 -17.86 -12.64
CA ASP A 465 9.04 -18.86 -12.57
C ASP A 465 8.48 -19.21 -13.95
N ASN A 466 9.37 -19.70 -14.84
CA ASN A 466 9.05 -20.11 -16.21
C ASN A 466 9.90 -21.33 -16.62
N GLU A 467 9.77 -21.80 -17.86
CA GLU A 467 10.54 -22.91 -18.43
C GLU A 467 11.62 -22.45 -19.43
N LEU A 468 12.13 -21.21 -19.29
CA LEU A 468 13.11 -20.65 -20.22
C LEU A 468 14.44 -21.39 -20.12
N LYS A 469 15.07 -21.62 -21.28
CA LYS A 469 16.33 -22.36 -21.45
C LYS A 469 17.35 -21.54 -22.25
N GLY A 470 18.51 -22.15 -22.51
CA GLY A 470 19.59 -21.50 -23.24
C GLY A 470 20.33 -20.46 -22.40
N PRO A 471 21.27 -19.70 -22.99
CA PRO A 471 22.07 -18.73 -22.27
C PRO A 471 21.35 -17.40 -22.06
N ILE A 472 21.71 -16.69 -20.98
CA ILE A 472 21.38 -15.26 -20.84
C ILE A 472 22.08 -14.51 -21.99
N PRO A 473 21.37 -13.75 -22.84
CA PRO A 473 21.97 -13.09 -23.99
C PRO A 473 23.06 -12.10 -23.58
N ALA A 474 24.23 -12.17 -24.23
CA ALA A 474 25.35 -11.26 -23.93
C ALA A 474 25.00 -9.77 -24.10
N GLY A 475 24.00 -9.47 -24.93
CA GLY A 475 23.47 -8.12 -25.15
C GLY A 475 22.79 -7.51 -23.92
N ILE A 476 22.48 -8.27 -22.86
CA ILE A 476 21.81 -7.76 -21.65
C ILE A 476 22.55 -6.56 -21.03
N GLY A 477 23.88 -6.51 -21.15
CA GLY A 477 24.70 -5.39 -20.68
C GLY A 477 24.49 -4.06 -21.42
N ARG A 478 23.63 -4.02 -22.46
CA ARG A 478 23.20 -2.78 -23.14
C ARG A 478 22.03 -2.09 -22.42
N LEU A 479 21.35 -2.78 -21.50
CA LEU A 479 20.17 -2.27 -20.77
C LEU A 479 20.61 -1.41 -19.58
N THR A 480 21.37 -0.34 -19.81
CA THR A 480 22.06 0.38 -18.72
C THR A 480 21.15 1.09 -17.71
N ARG A 481 19.84 1.19 -17.98
CA ARG A 481 18.81 1.70 -17.04
C ARG A 481 18.18 0.62 -16.16
N LEU A 482 18.62 -0.63 -16.31
CA LEU A 482 18.02 -1.75 -15.60
C LEU A 482 18.33 -1.64 -14.10
N THR A 483 17.29 -1.57 -13.30
CA THR A 483 17.32 -1.56 -11.83
C THR A 483 17.03 -2.92 -11.24
N GLU A 484 16.32 -3.78 -11.96
CA GLU A 484 15.97 -5.12 -11.52
C GLU A 484 16.03 -6.10 -12.69
N LEU A 485 16.82 -7.16 -12.50
CA LEU A 485 16.89 -8.31 -13.38
C LEU A 485 16.55 -9.55 -12.57
N ASP A 486 15.39 -10.14 -12.88
CA ASP A 486 14.90 -11.31 -12.18
C ASP A 486 14.61 -12.45 -13.19
N LEU A 487 15.44 -13.49 -13.14
CA LEU A 487 15.39 -14.66 -14.04
C LEU A 487 15.42 -15.98 -13.26
N HIS A 488 15.10 -15.95 -11.95
CA HIS A 488 15.15 -17.14 -11.12
C HIS A 488 14.10 -18.18 -11.51
N ASP A 489 14.19 -19.40 -10.97
CA ASP A 489 13.22 -20.48 -11.22
C ASP A 489 12.99 -20.73 -12.72
N ASN A 490 14.07 -21.05 -13.44
CA ASN A 490 14.06 -21.36 -14.87
C ASN A 490 15.08 -22.48 -15.20
N ALA A 491 15.25 -22.81 -16.48
CA ALA A 491 16.23 -23.79 -16.95
C ALA A 491 17.41 -23.16 -17.72
N LEU A 492 17.78 -21.91 -17.41
CA LEU A 492 18.85 -21.17 -18.10
C LEU A 492 20.22 -21.84 -17.90
N THR A 493 21.07 -21.78 -18.92
CA THR A 493 22.36 -22.47 -18.99
C THR A 493 23.49 -21.52 -19.40
N GLY A 494 24.72 -22.02 -19.49
CA GLY A 494 25.87 -21.22 -19.90
C GLY A 494 26.33 -20.23 -18.82
N PRO A 495 27.28 -19.34 -19.13
CA PRO A 495 27.84 -18.41 -18.16
C PRO A 495 26.98 -17.18 -17.94
N ILE A 496 27.08 -16.59 -16.74
CA ILE A 496 26.61 -15.23 -16.48
C ILE A 496 27.40 -14.27 -17.39
N PRO A 497 26.75 -13.49 -18.28
CA PRO A 497 27.48 -12.62 -19.20
C PRO A 497 28.25 -11.52 -18.49
N ALA A 498 29.54 -11.34 -18.84
CA ALA A 498 30.38 -10.28 -18.28
C ALA A 498 29.82 -8.86 -18.51
N GLY A 499 28.93 -8.69 -19.50
CA GLY A 499 28.22 -7.45 -19.77
C GLY A 499 27.34 -6.95 -18.61
N ILE A 500 26.92 -7.83 -17.68
CA ILE A 500 26.14 -7.44 -16.49
C ILE A 500 26.87 -6.38 -15.66
N GLY A 501 28.20 -6.41 -15.61
CA GLY A 501 29.01 -5.38 -14.92
C GLY A 501 28.92 -3.97 -15.51
N LYS A 502 28.13 -3.75 -16.58
CA LYS A 502 27.84 -2.43 -17.17
C LYS A 502 26.50 -1.84 -16.68
N LEU A 503 25.70 -2.60 -15.93
CA LEU A 503 24.35 -2.21 -15.50
C LEU A 503 24.41 -1.33 -14.24
N GLY A 504 24.98 -0.13 -14.35
CA GLY A 504 25.33 0.70 -13.19
C GLY A 504 24.17 1.09 -12.24
N GLU A 505 22.92 1.02 -12.71
CA GLU A 505 21.72 1.30 -11.90
C GLU A 505 21.09 0.06 -11.25
N LEU A 506 21.67 -1.14 -11.46
CA LEU A 506 21.11 -2.41 -11.02
C LEU A 506 21.13 -2.51 -9.49
N ARG A 507 19.95 -2.72 -8.91
CA ARG A 507 19.70 -2.88 -7.48
C ARG A 507 19.49 -4.32 -7.09
N ARG A 508 18.83 -5.10 -7.95
CA ARG A 508 18.51 -6.51 -7.70
C ARG A 508 18.91 -7.36 -8.89
N LEU A 509 19.73 -8.38 -8.61
CA LEU A 509 20.10 -9.43 -9.55
C LEU A 509 19.75 -10.78 -8.94
N ARG A 510 18.69 -11.42 -9.45
CA ARG A 510 18.26 -12.76 -9.02
C ARG A 510 18.31 -13.72 -10.19
N LEU A 511 19.17 -14.72 -10.07
CA LEU A 511 19.41 -15.75 -11.07
C LEU A 511 19.34 -17.16 -10.45
N HIS A 512 18.81 -17.28 -9.22
CA HIS A 512 18.82 -18.54 -8.49
C HIS A 512 17.95 -19.62 -9.14
N ASN A 513 18.13 -20.87 -8.69
CA ASN A 513 17.43 -22.05 -9.20
C ASN A 513 17.42 -22.13 -10.73
N ASN A 514 18.63 -22.24 -11.30
CA ASN A 514 18.86 -22.36 -12.73
C ASN A 514 19.98 -23.39 -12.99
N ARG A 515 20.50 -23.47 -14.22
CA ARG A 515 21.62 -24.34 -14.60
C ARG A 515 22.81 -23.52 -15.11
N LEU A 516 22.97 -22.28 -14.63
CA LEU A 516 24.06 -21.39 -15.00
C LEU A 516 25.40 -21.99 -14.55
N SER A 517 26.44 -21.77 -15.33
CA SER A 517 27.75 -22.41 -15.18
C SER A 517 28.90 -21.40 -15.34
N GLY A 518 30.14 -21.85 -15.19
CA GLY A 518 31.30 -20.95 -15.25
C GLY A 518 31.44 -20.07 -14.00
N GLY A 519 32.34 -19.10 -14.05
CA GLY A 519 32.63 -18.23 -12.89
C GLY A 519 31.71 -17.03 -12.76
N ILE A 520 31.57 -16.53 -11.53
CA ILE A 520 30.92 -15.25 -11.24
C ILE A 520 31.77 -14.13 -11.90
N PRO A 521 31.22 -13.33 -12.83
CA PRO A 521 32.00 -12.29 -13.49
C PRO A 521 32.46 -11.21 -12.51
N PRO A 522 33.77 -10.89 -12.43
CA PRO A 522 34.28 -9.85 -11.52
C PRO A 522 33.67 -8.46 -11.77
N GLY A 523 33.18 -8.21 -12.99
CA GLY A 523 32.47 -6.98 -13.34
C GLY A 523 31.23 -6.70 -12.48
N ILE A 524 30.61 -7.72 -11.86
CA ILE A 524 29.50 -7.53 -10.91
C ILE A 524 29.92 -6.64 -9.74
N GLY A 525 31.19 -6.70 -9.29
CA GLY A 525 31.72 -5.85 -8.23
C GLY A 525 31.69 -4.34 -8.52
N ARG A 526 31.40 -3.92 -9.77
CA ARG A 526 31.27 -2.51 -10.16
C ARG A 526 29.85 -1.96 -10.01
N LEU A 527 28.87 -2.79 -9.64
CA LEU A 527 27.47 -2.43 -9.55
C LEU A 527 27.17 -1.72 -8.22
N ALA A 528 27.55 -0.44 -8.12
CA ALA A 528 27.51 0.32 -6.88
C ALA A 528 26.11 0.41 -6.23
N GLU A 529 25.02 0.31 -7.01
CA GLU A 529 23.64 0.36 -6.52
C GLU A 529 23.09 -1.00 -6.07
N LEU A 530 23.83 -2.09 -6.28
CA LEU A 530 23.36 -3.45 -6.04
C LEU A 530 23.14 -3.69 -4.54
N SER A 531 21.91 -4.05 -4.17
CA SER A 531 21.52 -4.40 -2.80
C SER A 531 21.23 -5.89 -2.63
N VAL A 532 20.73 -6.56 -3.67
CA VAL A 532 20.44 -8.01 -3.64
C VAL A 532 21.18 -8.70 -4.76
N LEU A 533 22.05 -9.65 -4.39
CA LEU A 533 22.70 -10.58 -5.30
C LEU A 533 22.37 -12.01 -4.89
N ASP A 534 21.56 -12.68 -5.70
CA ASP A 534 21.16 -14.06 -5.47
C ASP A 534 21.46 -14.91 -6.69
N LEU A 535 22.43 -15.80 -6.53
CA LEU A 535 22.93 -16.73 -7.53
C LEU A 535 22.84 -18.18 -7.05
N SER A 536 22.01 -18.46 -6.02
CA SER A 536 21.96 -19.79 -5.41
C SER A 536 21.44 -20.86 -6.36
N ASP A 537 21.63 -22.14 -6.01
CA ASP A 537 21.00 -23.28 -6.67
C ASP A 537 21.31 -23.29 -8.18
N ASN A 538 22.60 -23.29 -8.50
CA ASN A 538 23.14 -23.24 -9.86
C ASN A 538 24.37 -24.18 -10.00
N ARG A 539 25.09 -24.09 -11.12
CA ARG A 539 26.34 -24.83 -11.38
C ARG A 539 27.53 -23.89 -11.52
N LEU A 540 27.52 -22.75 -10.83
CA LEU A 540 28.61 -21.78 -10.87
C LEU A 540 29.85 -22.39 -10.24
N SER A 541 31.01 -22.11 -10.83
CA SER A 541 32.29 -22.74 -10.51
C SER A 541 33.40 -21.69 -10.38
N GLY A 542 34.57 -22.10 -9.89
CA GLY A 542 35.68 -21.16 -9.68
C GLY A 542 35.54 -20.36 -8.39
N ALA A 543 36.44 -19.39 -8.20
CA ALA A 543 36.50 -18.61 -6.97
C ALA A 543 35.46 -17.50 -6.91
N ILE A 544 35.04 -17.17 -5.69
CA ILE A 544 34.28 -15.96 -5.39
C ILE A 544 35.19 -14.75 -5.70
N PRO A 545 34.83 -13.82 -6.61
CA PRO A 545 35.70 -12.70 -6.96
C PRO A 545 35.88 -11.71 -5.80
N GLU A 546 37.12 -11.29 -5.55
CA GLU A 546 37.42 -10.26 -4.52
C GLU A 546 36.64 -8.97 -4.73
N SER A 547 36.33 -8.62 -5.98
CA SER A 547 35.57 -7.42 -6.34
C SER A 547 34.15 -7.40 -5.78
N LEU A 548 33.58 -8.54 -5.36
CA LEU A 548 32.27 -8.52 -4.69
C LEU A 548 32.31 -7.74 -3.38
N GLY A 549 33.47 -7.63 -2.73
CA GLY A 549 33.67 -6.79 -1.54
C GLY A 549 33.58 -5.28 -1.80
N ASP A 550 33.52 -4.84 -3.06
CA ASP A 550 33.35 -3.42 -3.41
C ASP A 550 31.86 -2.98 -3.45
N LEU A 551 30.92 -3.90 -3.27
CA LEU A 551 29.47 -3.65 -3.33
C LEU A 551 28.92 -3.03 -2.04
N SER A 552 29.26 -1.76 -1.78
CA SER A 552 28.94 -1.08 -0.51
C SER A 552 27.45 -0.98 -0.14
N ASN A 553 26.54 -1.18 -1.09
CA ASN A 553 25.09 -1.15 -0.86
C ASN A 553 24.47 -2.55 -0.66
N LEU A 554 25.26 -3.62 -0.74
CA LEU A 554 24.77 -5.00 -0.69
C LEU A 554 24.23 -5.33 0.70
N THR A 555 22.99 -5.79 0.74
CA THR A 555 22.33 -6.29 1.96
C THR A 555 22.17 -7.81 1.94
N GLN A 556 22.08 -8.42 0.75
CA GLN A 556 21.95 -9.87 0.60
C GLN A 556 22.93 -10.41 -0.42
N LEU A 557 23.77 -11.36 0.01
CA LEU A 557 24.66 -12.15 -0.84
C LEU A 557 24.36 -13.63 -0.64
N ILE A 558 23.72 -14.24 -1.64
CA ILE A 558 23.29 -15.64 -1.59
C ILE A 558 23.93 -16.39 -2.76
N LEU A 559 24.88 -17.27 -2.44
CA LEU A 559 25.64 -18.10 -3.37
C LEU A 559 25.48 -19.60 -3.06
N ARG A 560 24.51 -19.95 -2.22
CA ARG A 560 24.23 -21.31 -1.75
C ARG A 560 24.12 -22.31 -2.90
N GLU A 561 24.51 -23.56 -2.68
CA GLU A 561 24.25 -24.68 -3.59
C GLU A 561 24.79 -24.43 -5.01
N ASN A 562 26.12 -24.34 -5.08
CA ASN A 562 26.89 -24.17 -6.31
C ASN A 562 28.17 -25.06 -6.27
N GLN A 563 29.07 -24.88 -7.23
CA GLN A 563 30.36 -25.58 -7.34
C GLN A 563 31.53 -24.62 -7.10
N LEU A 564 31.34 -23.58 -6.27
CA LEU A 564 32.36 -22.58 -6.00
C LEU A 564 33.50 -23.18 -5.19
N VAL A 565 34.74 -22.83 -5.53
CA VAL A 565 35.98 -23.33 -4.92
C VAL A 565 36.83 -22.17 -4.42
N GLY A 566 37.93 -22.46 -3.74
CA GLY A 566 38.84 -21.43 -3.23
C GLY A 566 38.42 -20.91 -1.85
N GLU A 567 39.14 -19.89 -1.39
CA GLU A 567 38.90 -19.26 -0.08
C GLU A 567 37.76 -18.23 -0.13
N ILE A 568 37.14 -17.99 1.02
CA ILE A 568 36.22 -16.86 1.18
C ILE A 568 37.05 -15.57 1.10
N PRO A 569 36.78 -14.65 0.14
CA PRO A 569 37.59 -13.45 0.01
C PRO A 569 37.48 -12.54 1.24
N ALA A 570 38.62 -12.15 1.80
CA ALA A 570 38.66 -11.22 2.93
C ALA A 570 38.02 -9.85 2.60
N SER A 571 37.94 -9.49 1.32
CA SER A 571 37.27 -8.27 0.86
C SER A 571 35.77 -8.22 1.19
N LEU A 572 35.11 -9.37 1.42
CA LEU A 572 33.69 -9.40 1.82
C LEU A 572 33.45 -8.70 3.17
N ALA A 573 34.47 -8.59 4.02
CA ALA A 573 34.42 -7.82 5.27
C ALA A 573 34.11 -6.32 5.06
N ARG A 574 34.27 -5.80 3.82
CA ARG A 574 33.99 -4.40 3.49
C ARG A 574 32.49 -4.13 3.27
N LEU A 575 31.64 -5.16 3.24
CA LEU A 575 30.21 -5.05 2.97
C LEU A 575 29.42 -4.63 4.21
N GLY A 576 29.67 -3.42 4.72
CA GLY A 576 29.13 -2.95 6.00
C GLY A 576 27.60 -2.83 6.12
N ARG A 577 26.83 -3.12 5.06
CA ARG A 577 25.36 -3.18 5.06
C ARG A 577 24.80 -4.61 4.91
N LEU A 578 25.67 -5.60 4.85
CA LEU A 578 25.27 -6.98 4.61
C LEU A 578 24.47 -7.51 5.81
N GLU A 579 23.25 -7.95 5.54
CA GLU A 579 22.32 -8.53 6.52
C GLU A 579 22.29 -10.05 6.40
N TRP A 580 22.43 -10.57 5.17
CA TRP A 580 22.35 -12.00 4.86
C TRP A 580 23.55 -12.44 4.00
N LEU A 581 24.33 -13.38 4.53
CA LEU A 581 25.42 -14.04 3.82
C LEU A 581 25.20 -15.55 3.82
N ASP A 582 24.94 -16.11 2.63
CA ASP A 582 24.82 -17.56 2.46
C ASP A 582 25.78 -18.08 1.38
N LEU A 583 26.80 -18.81 1.83
CA LEU A 583 27.79 -19.49 1.01
C LEU A 583 27.71 -21.01 1.17
N SER A 584 26.64 -21.52 1.77
CA SER A 584 26.51 -22.94 2.12
C SER A 584 26.43 -23.84 0.89
N LEU A 585 26.75 -25.13 1.04
CA LEU A 585 26.68 -26.13 -0.04
C LEU A 585 27.54 -25.74 -1.24
N ASN A 586 28.82 -25.50 -1.00
CA ASN A 586 29.84 -25.24 -2.02
C ASN A 586 31.08 -26.11 -1.73
N GLN A 587 32.19 -25.82 -2.40
CA GLN A 587 33.48 -26.48 -2.22
C GLN A 587 34.54 -25.48 -1.72
N LEU A 588 34.12 -24.50 -0.91
CA LEU A 588 35.01 -23.48 -0.35
C LEU A 588 35.93 -24.11 0.70
N HIS A 589 37.19 -23.67 0.74
CA HIS A 589 38.19 -24.20 1.68
C HIS A 589 39.00 -23.06 2.32
N GLY A 590 39.92 -23.41 3.22
CA GLY A 590 40.71 -22.43 3.95
C GLY A 590 39.95 -21.79 5.12
N PRO A 591 40.59 -20.86 5.84
CA PRO A 591 40.02 -20.27 7.05
C PRO A 591 38.90 -19.29 6.74
N ILE A 592 37.97 -19.16 7.69
CA ILE A 592 36.98 -18.09 7.68
C ILE A 592 37.71 -16.76 7.95
N PRO A 593 37.61 -15.73 7.07
CA PRO A 593 38.28 -14.46 7.30
C PRO A 593 37.78 -13.78 8.58
N PRO A 594 38.67 -13.37 9.51
CA PRO A 594 38.28 -12.72 10.76
C PRO A 594 37.43 -11.45 10.57
N GLY A 595 37.71 -10.69 9.50
CA GLY A 595 36.96 -9.47 9.17
C GLY A 595 35.47 -9.68 8.87
N VAL A 596 34.99 -10.92 8.69
CA VAL A 596 33.54 -11.20 8.66
C VAL A 596 32.87 -10.77 9.97
N GLY A 597 33.59 -10.81 11.09
CA GLY A 597 33.14 -10.29 12.38
C GLY A 597 32.86 -8.78 12.41
N ASP A 598 33.37 -8.01 11.45
CA ASP A 598 33.18 -6.56 11.36
C ASP A 598 31.86 -6.17 10.65
N LEU A 599 31.10 -7.15 10.15
CA LEU A 599 29.83 -6.93 9.44
C LEU A 599 28.69 -6.60 10.41
N ALA A 600 28.69 -5.39 10.97
CA ALA A 600 27.79 -4.97 12.04
C ALA A 600 26.28 -5.14 11.73
N SER A 601 25.87 -5.15 10.46
CA SER A 601 24.48 -5.35 10.03
C SER A 601 24.06 -6.82 9.90
N LEU A 602 24.98 -7.78 10.02
CA LEU A 602 24.73 -9.17 9.68
C LEU A 602 23.75 -9.81 10.65
N GLU A 603 22.66 -10.35 10.10
CA GLU A 603 21.62 -11.06 10.85
C GLU A 603 21.72 -12.58 10.65
N ALA A 604 22.19 -13.03 9.50
CA ALA A 604 22.28 -14.45 9.19
C ALA A 604 23.56 -14.80 8.42
N LEU A 605 24.31 -15.77 8.95
CA LEU A 605 25.54 -16.30 8.36
C LEU A 605 25.44 -17.82 8.16
N TYR A 606 25.46 -18.24 6.91
CA TYR A 606 25.39 -19.64 6.50
C TYR A 606 26.65 -20.04 5.71
N LEU A 607 27.50 -20.85 6.32
CA LEU A 607 28.72 -21.39 5.70
C LEU A 607 28.73 -22.93 5.69
N SER A 608 27.58 -23.54 5.97
CA SER A 608 27.43 -24.99 6.15
C SER A 608 27.80 -25.78 4.89
N PHE A 609 28.23 -27.03 5.02
CA PHE A 609 28.55 -27.93 3.91
C PHE A 609 29.58 -27.32 2.93
N ASN A 610 30.77 -27.07 3.45
CA ASN A 610 31.96 -26.68 2.70
C ASN A 610 33.16 -27.48 3.24
N PHE A 611 34.38 -27.12 2.82
CA PHE A 611 35.64 -27.66 3.31
C PHE A 611 36.43 -26.60 4.11
N LEU A 612 35.73 -25.68 4.80
CA LEU A 612 36.36 -24.61 5.56
C LEU A 612 37.16 -25.19 6.73
N ASP A 613 38.39 -24.72 6.90
CA ASP A 613 39.32 -25.19 7.94
C ASP A 613 39.73 -24.04 8.87
N GLY A 614 40.73 -24.27 9.72
CA GLY A 614 41.18 -23.28 10.71
C GLY A 614 40.21 -23.13 11.88
N GLU A 615 40.34 -22.04 12.62
CA GLU A 615 39.54 -21.76 13.83
C GLU A 615 38.30 -20.93 13.50
N ILE A 616 37.26 -21.01 14.34
CA ILE A 616 36.16 -20.05 14.31
C ILE A 616 36.71 -18.69 14.79
N PRO A 617 36.61 -17.59 14.02
CA PRO A 617 37.17 -16.30 14.44
C PRO A 617 36.52 -15.76 15.72
N GLU A 618 37.32 -15.27 16.67
CA GLU A 618 36.81 -14.66 17.90
C GLU A 618 36.04 -13.36 17.62
N GLU A 619 36.37 -12.68 16.52
CA GLU A 619 35.71 -11.47 16.04
C GLU A 619 34.23 -11.68 15.73
N PHE A 620 33.76 -12.92 15.57
CA PHE A 620 32.32 -13.20 15.45
C PHE A 620 31.53 -12.67 16.64
N GLY A 621 32.12 -12.56 17.83
CA GLY A 621 31.47 -11.93 18.98
C GLY A 621 31.05 -10.47 18.76
N ASN A 622 31.62 -9.79 17.76
CA ASN A 622 31.25 -8.40 17.41
C ASN A 622 29.92 -8.30 16.65
N LEU A 623 29.36 -9.40 16.16
CA LEU A 623 28.16 -9.42 15.31
C LEU A 623 26.87 -9.29 16.14
N ALA A 624 26.67 -8.14 16.78
CA ALA A 624 25.58 -7.90 17.74
C ALA A 624 24.15 -8.17 17.20
N ASN A 625 23.95 -8.09 15.88
CA ASN A 625 22.66 -8.32 15.22
C ASN A 625 22.44 -9.77 14.76
N LEU A 626 23.45 -10.64 14.89
CA LEU A 626 23.40 -12.00 14.37
C LEU A 626 22.34 -12.83 15.09
N LYS A 627 21.41 -13.38 14.32
CA LYS A 627 20.33 -14.26 14.79
C LYS A 627 20.60 -15.71 14.43
N ILE A 628 21.32 -15.97 13.34
CA ILE A 628 21.56 -17.32 12.84
C ILE A 628 23.03 -17.48 12.44
N LEU A 629 23.69 -18.46 13.04
CA LEU A 629 25.05 -18.89 12.68
C LEU A 629 25.06 -20.38 12.37
N LYS A 630 25.32 -20.75 11.11
CA LYS A 630 25.38 -22.15 10.67
C LYS A 630 26.69 -22.48 9.96
N LEU A 631 27.56 -23.22 10.66
CA LEU A 631 28.89 -23.65 10.19
C LEU A 631 29.00 -25.18 10.05
N ARG A 632 27.89 -25.92 10.14
CA ARG A 632 27.90 -27.39 10.14
C ARG A 632 28.53 -28.01 8.90
N TRP A 633 29.08 -29.22 9.04
CA TRP A 633 29.72 -29.94 7.94
C TRP A 633 30.83 -29.12 7.29
N ASN A 634 31.88 -28.86 8.05
CA ASN A 634 33.13 -28.26 7.62
C ASN A 634 34.32 -29.00 8.27
N GLU A 635 35.53 -28.50 8.09
CA GLU A 635 36.76 -29.00 8.71
C GLU A 635 37.29 -28.06 9.80
N LEU A 636 36.41 -27.24 10.41
CA LEU A 636 36.79 -26.26 11.43
C LEU A 636 37.39 -26.95 12.65
N SER A 637 38.43 -26.36 13.22
CA SER A 637 39.26 -26.92 14.29
C SER A 637 39.49 -25.88 15.39
N GLY A 638 40.23 -26.25 16.43
CA GLY A 638 40.46 -25.38 17.60
C GLY A 638 39.26 -25.35 18.54
N GLU A 639 39.25 -24.40 19.48
CA GLU A 639 38.19 -24.27 20.48
C GLU A 639 37.00 -23.46 19.96
N ILE A 640 35.82 -23.63 20.57
CA ILE A 640 34.71 -22.70 20.38
C ILE A 640 35.08 -21.38 21.08
N PRO A 641 35.14 -20.23 20.41
CA PRO A 641 35.51 -18.97 21.05
C PRO A 641 34.48 -18.54 22.09
N ALA A 642 34.94 -18.15 23.29
CA ALA A 642 34.08 -17.63 24.35
C ALA A 642 33.29 -16.38 23.93
N GLN A 643 33.83 -15.59 23.00
CA GLN A 643 33.24 -14.39 22.42
C GLN A 643 31.92 -14.67 21.68
N LEU A 644 31.66 -15.93 21.25
CA LEU A 644 30.33 -16.27 20.72
C LEU A 644 29.22 -16.08 21.76
N GLY A 645 29.54 -16.08 23.05
CA GLY A 645 28.61 -15.75 24.14
C GLY A 645 28.17 -14.27 24.18
N ASP A 646 28.84 -13.38 23.43
CA ASP A 646 28.46 -11.96 23.32
C ASP A 646 27.38 -11.70 22.26
N LEU A 647 27.00 -12.72 21.47
CA LEU A 647 25.97 -12.64 20.43
C LEU A 647 24.54 -12.60 20.98
N SER A 648 24.18 -11.54 21.70
CA SER A 648 22.91 -11.45 22.44
C SER A 648 21.63 -11.65 21.61
N SER A 649 21.69 -11.46 20.30
CA SER A 649 20.57 -11.64 19.36
C SER A 649 20.42 -13.07 18.83
N LEU A 650 21.38 -13.96 19.12
CA LEU A 650 21.49 -15.27 18.49
C LEU A 650 20.34 -16.18 18.89
N ARG A 651 19.74 -16.82 17.89
CA ARG A 651 18.60 -17.75 18.02
C ARG A 651 18.98 -19.16 17.63
N GLN A 652 19.90 -19.32 16.68
CA GLN A 652 20.36 -20.62 16.21
C GLN A 652 21.87 -20.62 16.07
N LEU A 653 22.51 -21.56 16.76
CA LEU A 653 23.92 -21.88 16.61
C LEU A 653 24.04 -23.33 16.17
N ASN A 654 24.63 -23.56 14.99
CA ASN A 654 24.86 -24.90 14.47
C ASN A 654 26.31 -25.08 14.02
N LEU A 655 27.05 -25.89 14.78
CA LEU A 655 28.45 -26.26 14.59
C LEU A 655 28.62 -27.77 14.33
N TRP A 656 27.52 -28.49 14.09
CA TRP A 656 27.52 -29.94 13.89
C TRP A 656 28.53 -30.41 12.85
N HIS A 657 29.26 -31.48 13.14
CA HIS A 657 30.17 -32.14 12.20
C HIS A 657 31.31 -31.22 11.76
N ASN A 658 32.21 -30.96 12.70
CA ASN A 658 33.49 -30.28 12.53
C ASN A 658 34.57 -31.04 13.33
N ARG A 659 35.77 -30.47 13.46
CA ARG A 659 36.89 -30.98 14.27
C ARG A 659 37.15 -30.07 15.49
N LEU A 660 36.09 -29.48 16.06
CA LEU A 660 36.21 -28.57 17.19
C LEU A 660 36.61 -29.33 18.45
N THR A 661 37.56 -28.78 19.20
CA THR A 661 38.18 -29.37 20.39
C THR A 661 37.94 -28.49 21.62
N GLY A 662 38.44 -28.92 22.79
CA GLY A 662 38.37 -28.14 24.03
C GLY A 662 36.98 -28.13 24.67
N PRO A 663 36.78 -27.35 25.74
CA PRO A 663 35.52 -27.31 26.47
C PRO A 663 34.44 -26.51 25.74
N ILE A 664 33.17 -26.81 26.05
CA ILE A 664 32.06 -25.91 25.71
C ILE A 664 32.22 -24.64 26.57
N PRO A 665 32.31 -23.42 25.99
CA PRO A 665 32.47 -22.21 26.77
C PRO A 665 31.24 -21.90 27.65
N PRO A 666 31.41 -21.65 28.96
CA PRO A 666 30.33 -21.21 29.85
C PRO A 666 29.61 -19.95 29.36
N GLU A 667 30.31 -19.07 28.62
CA GLU A 667 29.80 -17.84 28.06
C GLU A 667 28.62 -18.06 27.10
N LEU A 668 28.51 -19.24 26.46
CA LEU A 668 27.34 -19.58 25.65
C LEU A 668 26.04 -19.52 26.46
N GLY A 669 26.09 -19.71 27.78
CA GLY A 669 24.95 -19.54 28.68
C GLY A 669 24.38 -18.11 28.75
N ARG A 670 25.08 -17.10 28.21
CA ARG A 670 24.61 -15.71 28.10
C ARG A 670 23.60 -15.52 26.95
N LEU A 671 23.49 -16.46 26.03
CA LEU A 671 22.67 -16.39 24.82
C LEU A 671 21.19 -16.66 25.08
N VAL A 672 20.55 -15.86 25.94
CA VAL A 672 19.17 -16.12 26.42
C VAL A 672 18.10 -16.20 25.32
N ASN A 673 18.39 -15.70 24.11
CA ASN A 673 17.52 -15.77 22.93
C ASN A 673 17.68 -17.06 22.11
N LEU A 674 18.62 -17.92 22.49
CA LEU A 674 18.94 -19.14 21.75
C LEU A 674 17.81 -20.15 21.86
N THR A 675 17.34 -20.61 20.71
CA THR A 675 16.27 -21.61 20.57
C THR A 675 16.80 -22.97 20.14
N ARG A 676 17.96 -23.00 19.46
CA ARG A 676 18.65 -24.20 19.03
C ARG A 676 20.16 -24.07 19.19
N LEU A 677 20.75 -25.03 19.90
CA LEU A 677 22.19 -25.22 20.04
C LEU A 677 22.54 -26.62 19.54
N ASP A 678 23.37 -26.70 18.51
CA ASP A 678 23.71 -27.94 17.83
C ASP A 678 25.23 -28.05 17.67
N LEU A 679 25.86 -28.88 18.52
CA LEU A 679 27.30 -29.11 18.61
C LEU A 679 27.68 -30.58 18.35
N ASP A 680 26.78 -31.36 17.77
CA ASP A 680 26.96 -32.79 17.51
C ASP A 680 28.26 -33.07 16.73
N GLY A 681 28.81 -34.27 16.88
CA GLY A 681 29.86 -34.82 16.02
C GLY A 681 31.10 -33.93 15.94
N ASN A 682 31.65 -33.54 17.09
CA ASN A 682 32.90 -32.81 17.24
C ASN A 682 33.85 -33.57 18.19
N GLU A 683 34.98 -32.98 18.52
CA GLU A 683 35.98 -33.50 19.47
C GLU A 683 35.94 -32.70 20.80
N LEU A 684 34.77 -32.18 21.18
CA LEU A 684 34.60 -31.35 22.38
C LEU A 684 34.81 -32.19 23.64
N SER A 685 35.52 -31.64 24.62
CA SER A 685 35.91 -32.32 25.86
C SER A 685 35.52 -31.50 27.10
N GLY A 686 35.94 -31.91 28.29
CA GLY A 686 35.55 -31.21 29.53
C GLY A 686 34.10 -31.47 29.95
N GLU A 687 33.57 -30.67 30.85
CA GLU A 687 32.22 -30.83 31.39
C GLU A 687 31.19 -30.02 30.59
N ILE A 688 29.92 -30.42 30.65
CA ILE A 688 28.80 -29.59 30.16
C ILE A 688 28.64 -28.40 31.15
N PRO A 689 28.77 -27.13 30.72
CA PRO A 689 28.66 -25.99 31.64
C PRO A 689 27.26 -25.86 32.25
N GLU A 690 27.19 -25.55 33.54
CA GLU A 690 25.92 -25.34 34.25
C GLU A 690 25.16 -24.11 33.72
N GLU A 691 25.89 -23.13 33.16
CA GLU A 691 25.38 -21.91 32.58
C GLU A 691 24.48 -22.14 31.37
N LEU A 692 24.58 -23.28 30.69
CA LEU A 692 23.64 -23.65 29.62
C LEU A 692 22.20 -23.76 30.15
N GLY A 693 22.00 -23.99 31.45
CA GLY A 693 20.70 -23.93 32.11
C GLY A 693 20.05 -22.54 32.13
N ASN A 694 20.76 -21.48 31.76
CA ASN A 694 20.22 -20.12 31.66
C ASN A 694 19.51 -19.83 30.32
N LEU A 695 19.62 -20.73 29.33
CA LEU A 695 19.07 -20.55 27.98
C LEU A 695 17.56 -20.77 27.93
N SER A 696 16.80 -19.90 28.61
CA SER A 696 15.36 -20.10 28.87
C SER A 696 14.46 -20.33 27.65
N LEU A 697 14.89 -19.92 26.44
CA LEU A 697 14.16 -20.14 25.18
C LEU A 697 14.61 -21.39 24.40
N LEU A 698 15.58 -22.16 24.92
CA LEU A 698 16.16 -23.30 24.22
C LEU A 698 15.11 -24.42 24.06
N THR A 699 14.94 -24.86 22.83
CA THR A 699 14.02 -25.94 22.46
C THR A 699 14.76 -27.20 22.03
N GLU A 700 16.00 -27.05 21.57
CA GLU A 700 16.80 -28.12 21.01
C GLU A 700 18.25 -27.98 21.46
N LEU A 701 18.77 -29.00 22.15
CA LEU A 701 20.17 -29.14 22.55
C LEU A 701 20.72 -30.45 22.00
N TRP A 702 21.73 -30.35 21.16
CA TRP A 702 22.39 -31.48 20.51
C TRP A 702 23.89 -31.46 20.84
N LEU A 703 24.38 -32.47 21.57
CA LEU A 703 25.77 -32.67 21.99
C LEU A 703 26.29 -34.09 21.67
N THR A 704 25.58 -34.84 20.83
CA THR A 704 25.86 -36.24 20.49
C THR A 704 27.24 -36.43 19.87
N GLY A 705 27.94 -37.50 20.22
CA GLY A 705 29.18 -37.88 19.54
C GLY A 705 30.32 -36.89 19.78
N ASN A 706 30.63 -36.61 21.04
CA ASN A 706 31.74 -35.79 21.50
C ASN A 706 32.55 -36.55 22.57
N ASP A 707 33.58 -35.92 23.13
CA ASP A 707 34.39 -36.43 24.25
C ASP A 707 34.02 -35.77 25.60
N LEU A 708 32.77 -35.32 25.75
CA LEU A 708 32.30 -34.64 26.97
C LEU A 708 32.30 -35.59 28.16
N SER A 709 32.70 -35.08 29.32
CA SER A 709 32.94 -35.82 30.56
C SER A 709 32.26 -35.14 31.75
N GLY A 710 32.43 -35.68 32.96
CA GLY A 710 31.75 -35.18 34.15
C GLY A 710 30.25 -35.51 34.17
N GLY A 711 29.51 -34.91 35.10
CA GLY A 711 28.08 -35.17 35.29
C GLY A 711 27.18 -34.35 34.36
N ILE A 712 25.97 -34.84 34.09
CA ILE A 712 24.93 -34.01 33.47
C ILE A 712 24.53 -32.91 34.48
N PRO A 713 24.61 -31.60 34.15
CA PRO A 713 24.24 -30.54 35.09
C PRO A 713 22.74 -30.56 35.43
N ALA A 714 22.41 -30.39 36.71
CA ALA A 714 21.02 -30.34 37.16
C ALA A 714 20.29 -29.09 36.64
N GLU A 715 21.05 -28.04 36.32
CA GLU A 715 20.63 -26.75 35.79
C GLU A 715 19.96 -26.88 34.42
N LEU A 716 20.26 -27.91 33.63
CA LEU A 716 19.54 -28.21 32.39
C LEU A 716 18.04 -28.43 32.66
N GLY A 717 17.66 -28.86 33.86
CA GLY A 717 16.26 -28.95 34.29
C GLY A 717 15.52 -27.60 34.39
N ARG A 718 16.21 -26.46 34.27
CA ARG A 718 15.59 -25.12 34.20
C ARG A 718 15.03 -24.80 32.81
N LEU A 719 15.44 -25.54 31.77
CA LEU A 719 15.09 -25.30 30.36
C LEU A 719 13.68 -25.81 30.03
N THR A 720 12.64 -25.30 30.69
CA THR A 720 11.28 -25.84 30.59
C THR A 720 10.67 -25.83 29.18
N GLY A 721 11.23 -25.04 28.26
CA GLY A 721 10.90 -25.04 26.83
C GLY A 721 11.56 -26.14 25.99
N LEU A 722 12.50 -26.92 26.56
CA LEU A 722 13.29 -27.91 25.85
C LEU A 722 12.42 -29.07 25.36
N ARG A 723 12.55 -29.40 24.08
CA ARG A 723 11.82 -30.46 23.40
C ARG A 723 12.72 -31.62 23.00
N ARG A 724 13.99 -31.34 22.71
CA ARG A 724 14.95 -32.37 22.30
C ARG A 724 16.27 -32.17 23.03
N LEU A 725 16.72 -33.23 23.68
CA LEU A 725 17.98 -33.29 24.41
C LEU A 725 18.74 -34.53 23.95
N TYR A 726 19.87 -34.32 23.28
CA TYR A 726 20.74 -35.38 22.79
C TYR A 726 22.13 -35.21 23.40
N LEU A 727 22.55 -36.19 24.20
CA LEU A 727 23.83 -36.25 24.90
C LEU A 727 24.56 -37.59 24.65
N ASP A 728 24.05 -38.41 23.73
CA ASP A 728 24.53 -39.77 23.50
C ASP A 728 25.92 -39.83 22.85
N GLY A 729 26.62 -40.95 23.01
CA GLY A 729 27.97 -41.12 22.44
C GLY A 729 28.99 -40.14 23.02
N ASN A 730 29.02 -40.01 24.35
CA ASN A 730 29.95 -39.17 25.11
C ASN A 730 30.61 -40.00 26.23
N ARG A 731 31.36 -39.34 27.13
CA ARG A 731 32.00 -39.93 28.32
C ARG A 731 31.37 -39.39 29.62
N LEU A 732 30.07 -39.08 29.60
CA LEU A 732 29.37 -38.49 30.76
C LEU A 732 29.25 -39.53 31.87
N THR A 733 29.52 -39.12 33.10
CA THR A 733 29.57 -39.96 34.30
C THR A 733 28.53 -39.53 35.34
N GLY A 734 28.41 -40.27 36.44
CA GLY A 734 27.50 -39.92 37.53
C GLY A 734 26.03 -40.23 37.21
N ALA A 735 25.12 -39.76 38.08
CA ALA A 735 23.70 -40.08 38.00
C ALA A 735 22.93 -39.14 37.07
N ILE A 736 21.85 -39.66 36.47
CA ILE A 736 20.89 -38.82 35.72
C ILE A 736 20.23 -37.85 36.71
N PRO A 737 20.31 -36.52 36.51
CA PRO A 737 19.74 -35.56 37.45
C PRO A 737 18.22 -35.64 37.51
N ALA A 738 17.66 -35.76 38.71
CA ALA A 738 16.21 -35.72 38.92
C ALA A 738 15.57 -34.39 38.45
N GLY A 739 16.36 -33.33 38.30
CA GLY A 739 15.93 -32.04 37.76
C GLY A 739 15.46 -32.09 36.31
N LEU A 740 15.89 -33.07 35.50
CA LEU A 740 15.42 -33.25 34.13
C LEU A 740 13.91 -33.58 34.07
N ALA A 741 13.32 -34.07 35.17
CA ALA A 741 11.87 -34.28 35.26
C ALA A 741 11.04 -32.99 35.13
N ASN A 742 11.66 -31.81 35.32
CA ASN A 742 11.00 -30.52 35.17
C ASN A 742 10.74 -30.14 33.70
N LEU A 743 11.35 -30.86 32.75
CA LEU A 743 11.25 -30.61 31.32
C LEU A 743 9.95 -31.17 30.74
N ALA A 744 8.79 -30.73 31.26
CA ALA A 744 7.48 -31.28 30.89
C ALA A 744 7.17 -31.25 29.37
N GLY A 745 7.84 -30.37 28.61
CA GLY A 745 7.73 -30.27 27.15
C GLY A 745 8.64 -31.21 26.34
N LEU A 746 9.49 -32.00 27.00
CA LEU A 746 10.49 -32.86 26.37
C LEU A 746 9.83 -33.98 25.57
N ARG A 747 10.25 -34.13 24.31
CA ARG A 747 9.80 -35.17 23.38
C ARG A 747 10.85 -36.22 23.13
N ARG A 748 12.14 -35.84 23.13
CA ARG A 748 13.24 -36.75 22.83
C ARG A 748 14.37 -36.58 23.83
N LEU A 749 14.80 -37.69 24.41
CA LEU A 749 15.90 -37.76 25.38
C LEU A 749 16.85 -38.90 25.01
N TRP A 750 18.04 -38.57 24.51
CA TRP A 750 19.05 -39.56 24.13
C TRP A 750 20.28 -39.38 25.03
N LEU A 751 20.58 -40.40 25.83
CA LEU A 751 21.67 -40.47 26.79
C LEU A 751 22.51 -41.76 26.63
N GLN A 752 22.16 -42.63 25.69
CA GLN A 752 22.82 -43.91 25.45
C GLN A 752 24.30 -43.73 25.12
N ASP A 753 25.08 -44.79 25.25
CA ASP A 753 26.52 -44.78 24.94
C ASP A 753 27.29 -43.68 25.70
N ASN A 754 27.11 -43.68 27.03
CA ASN A 754 27.86 -42.87 28.00
C ASN A 754 28.43 -43.74 29.14
N GLU A 755 28.96 -43.13 30.21
CA GLU A 755 29.46 -43.78 31.43
C GLU A 755 28.55 -43.46 32.65
N LEU A 756 27.25 -43.22 32.42
CA LEU A 756 26.30 -42.85 33.48
C LEU A 756 26.05 -44.02 34.44
N SER A 757 25.84 -43.73 35.72
CA SER A 757 25.70 -44.73 36.77
C SER A 757 24.70 -44.33 37.85
N GLY A 758 24.14 -45.31 38.55
CA GLY A 758 23.17 -45.10 39.64
C GLY A 758 21.71 -45.12 39.17
N GLU A 759 20.80 -44.85 40.11
CA GLU A 759 19.38 -45.12 39.91
C GLU A 759 18.75 -44.17 38.88
N ILE A 760 17.89 -44.71 38.00
CA ILE A 760 17.04 -43.89 37.12
C ILE A 760 16.03 -43.13 37.99
N PRO A 761 16.03 -41.78 38.00
CA PRO A 761 15.13 -41.04 38.88
C PRO A 761 13.66 -41.30 38.54
N THR A 762 12.90 -41.82 39.48
CA THR A 762 11.46 -42.12 39.31
C THR A 762 10.63 -40.88 38.91
N ARG A 763 11.09 -39.68 39.29
CA ARG A 763 10.48 -38.40 38.88
C ARG A 763 10.47 -38.19 37.36
N LEU A 764 11.37 -38.81 36.60
CA LEU A 764 11.36 -38.74 35.13
C LEU A 764 10.08 -39.34 34.53
N GLY A 765 9.32 -40.15 35.28
CA GLY A 765 7.97 -40.56 34.89
C GLY A 765 7.00 -39.39 34.68
N GLY A 766 7.31 -38.19 35.18
CA GLY A 766 6.56 -36.95 34.91
C GLY A 766 6.70 -36.44 33.47
N LEU A 767 7.64 -36.98 32.68
CA LEU A 767 7.84 -36.65 31.27
C LEU A 767 6.84 -37.41 30.38
N THR A 768 5.55 -37.20 30.60
CA THR A 768 4.46 -37.90 29.90
C THR A 768 4.36 -37.58 28.40
N GLY A 769 5.09 -36.56 27.96
CA GLY A 769 5.16 -36.15 26.56
C GLY A 769 6.28 -36.81 25.74
N LEU A 770 7.08 -37.70 26.32
CA LEU A 770 8.19 -38.37 25.63
C LEU A 770 7.69 -39.23 24.45
N GLU A 771 8.33 -39.05 23.31
CA GLU A 771 8.16 -39.83 22.09
C GLU A 771 9.34 -40.78 21.89
N GLN A 772 10.55 -40.35 22.27
CA GLN A 772 11.77 -41.15 22.15
C GLN A 772 12.64 -41.07 23.40
N ILE A 773 13.10 -42.21 23.88
CA ILE A 773 14.04 -42.29 24.99
C ILE A 773 15.11 -43.37 24.75
N PHE A 774 16.37 -42.97 24.84
CA PHE A 774 17.48 -43.90 24.70
C PHE A 774 18.45 -43.70 25.87
N LEU A 775 18.67 -44.73 26.67
CA LEU A 775 19.45 -44.72 27.91
C LEU A 775 20.49 -45.85 27.94
N GLY A 776 20.42 -46.82 27.03
CA GLY A 776 21.22 -48.04 27.04
C GLY A 776 22.67 -47.85 26.62
N GLY A 777 23.23 -48.86 25.97
CA GLY A 777 24.61 -48.84 25.51
C GLY A 777 25.62 -49.10 26.63
N THR A 778 26.61 -48.21 26.79
CA THR A 778 27.70 -48.35 27.78
C THR A 778 27.36 -47.86 29.19
N ASN A 779 26.14 -47.34 29.41
CA ASN A 779 25.72 -46.87 30.72
C ASN A 779 25.52 -48.01 31.73
N ALA A 780 25.80 -47.73 33.01
CA ALA A 780 25.66 -48.64 34.15
C ALA A 780 24.53 -48.18 35.11
N LEU A 781 23.32 -48.02 34.57
CA LEU A 781 22.14 -47.57 35.32
C LEU A 781 21.52 -48.71 36.12
N ASP A 782 21.02 -48.42 37.32
CA ASP A 782 20.33 -49.39 38.19
C ASP A 782 18.97 -48.85 38.70
N GLY A 783 18.34 -49.58 39.63
CA GLY A 783 17.01 -49.26 40.15
C GLY A 783 15.87 -49.86 39.30
N CYS A 784 14.87 -49.05 38.96
CA CYS A 784 13.70 -49.47 38.19
C CYS A 784 13.28 -48.39 37.19
N LEU A 785 12.62 -48.78 36.10
CA LEU A 785 12.10 -47.87 35.09
C LEU A 785 10.84 -47.15 35.65
N PRO A 786 10.68 -45.82 35.48
CA PRO A 786 9.47 -45.11 35.88
C PRO A 786 8.19 -45.76 35.33
N ALA A 787 7.27 -46.15 36.21
CA ALA A 787 6.05 -46.89 35.84
C ALA A 787 5.17 -46.18 34.80
N ALA A 788 5.19 -44.84 34.78
CA ALA A 788 4.44 -44.05 33.81
C ALA A 788 4.85 -44.32 32.34
N TRP A 789 6.10 -44.73 32.11
CA TRP A 789 6.60 -45.03 30.76
C TRP A 789 6.06 -46.34 30.20
N GLU A 790 5.61 -47.28 31.03
CA GLU A 790 4.97 -48.53 30.58
C GLU A 790 3.67 -48.25 29.81
N SER A 791 2.99 -47.15 30.14
CA SER A 791 1.71 -46.74 29.55
C SER A 791 1.82 -45.82 28.33
N LEU A 792 3.04 -45.53 27.86
CA LEU A 792 3.27 -44.68 26.69
C LEU A 792 3.36 -45.53 25.43
N ASP A 793 2.21 -45.90 24.86
CA ASP A 793 2.08 -46.80 23.68
C ASP A 793 2.88 -46.37 22.43
N THR A 794 3.35 -45.11 22.38
CA THR A 794 4.08 -44.51 21.25
C THR A 794 5.56 -44.23 21.54
N LEU A 795 6.02 -44.56 22.75
CA LEU A 795 7.40 -44.33 23.18
C LEU A 795 8.34 -45.32 22.48
N VAL A 796 9.29 -44.80 21.70
CA VAL A 796 10.33 -45.59 21.03
C VAL A 796 11.65 -45.45 21.78
N GLY A 797 12.33 -46.55 22.07
CA GLY A 797 13.56 -46.49 22.85
C GLY A 797 14.33 -47.79 22.96
N ASP A 798 15.39 -47.78 23.76
CA ASP A 798 16.27 -48.92 24.04
C ASP A 798 16.17 -49.44 25.48
N LEU A 799 15.07 -49.13 26.20
CA LEU A 799 14.92 -49.45 27.62
C LEU A 799 15.08 -50.94 27.95
N ASP A 800 14.68 -51.83 27.03
CA ASP A 800 14.84 -53.29 27.18
C ASP A 800 16.32 -53.71 27.31
N THR A 801 17.24 -52.91 26.79
CA THR A 801 18.68 -53.19 26.85
C THR A 801 19.29 -53.01 28.24
N LEU A 802 18.58 -52.29 29.14
CA LEU A 802 19.03 -52.02 30.51
C LEU A 802 18.81 -53.21 31.46
N GLY A 803 17.91 -54.15 31.13
CA GLY A 803 17.59 -55.28 32.00
C GLY A 803 16.92 -54.91 33.34
N LEU A 804 16.26 -53.75 33.41
CA LEU A 804 15.56 -53.24 34.59
C LEU A 804 14.04 -53.46 34.48
N GLU A 805 13.38 -53.75 35.61
CA GLU A 805 11.92 -53.82 35.70
C GLU A 805 11.30 -52.42 35.90
N PHE A 806 10.02 -52.26 35.55
CA PHE A 806 9.27 -51.04 35.89
C PHE A 806 8.99 -50.97 37.41
N CYS A 807 9.08 -49.77 37.98
CA CYS A 807 8.82 -49.53 39.38
C CYS A 807 7.38 -49.91 39.74
N ALA A 808 7.15 -50.44 40.95
CA ALA A 808 5.80 -50.74 41.42
C ALA A 808 4.94 -49.46 41.50
N VAL A 809 3.77 -49.47 40.87
CA VAL A 809 2.79 -48.38 40.93
C VAL A 809 2.29 -48.26 42.37
N SER A 810 2.64 -47.15 43.05
CA SER A 810 2.18 -46.84 44.41
C SER A 810 0.87 -46.08 44.43
#